data_AF-W2PPP8-F1
#
_entry.id   AF-W2PPP8-F1
#
_cell.length_a   1.000
_cell.length_b   1.000
_cell.length_c   1.000
_cell.angle_alpha   90.00
_cell.angle_beta   90.00
_cell.angle_gamma   90.00
#
_symmetry.space_group_name_H-M   'P 1'
#
loop_
_entity.id
_entity.type
_entity.pdbx_description
1 polymer ?
#
loop_
_entity_poly.entity_id
_entity_poly.type
_entity_poly.pdbx_seq_one_letter_code
_entity_poly.pdbx_strand_id
1 'polypeptide(L)'
;MALHRAWLALLFLTVLAVATPTWGLKAQHRQLSADDQQIYQRLLKEQSVMADDEAACNASASSSVLSTYLSALPSVAGLRGCIATNIAQLYPSIAASGSQCNLTTLNSLVNGNSADSVAFNEVLNLLFAGVVSSSSSGSGSVDLASSLSAWSDDSSTLQGFCNVMNSQAGPCIDTLLPELISLLDSDATCCNELNGYLEVAKLIVPTGQTLDQTLSSLINGLHQTMCTTTSADDQLCSVPLSSYLSGVVTSDESSLLGAIIFKAGVPLYAASESDVCSSLETSDLASGLGSGDISYYAASCCASGLATFLQSVDAVATHLFGNSMAELFTLITGRQNAASQFAALYSTISGCSFESTCTAPSFSITSSSGAGSSSSITAVDSKTRSPENVTCTLVNFCDSDDVCSEVCEAGTALIEPWVARAITYQRNLSYAQTLCYAEIPATHNSVITQAHGYGNRDQLFNSKLNASKSESYMRTSNQFLSLTDQLDLGIRFLELDVHYFASSLRSAHCSDSGIAFVNDAASALVSSLESVLDASSEDNTVQWGSELVGCLPSLSGIRADEQRLHNESLGEISTWLSSHPDELVVIYTEIGDEVGTYSQTETLLELYTTTFGDLLFSPSNFDDAGGDWNGFTLEELIAQGKQVILVTTPEANDQMFYMRELCAGWADVPSSTTGASGTFFGETMNVGKLVRAFKSVLHYATLTEDSLSGGSAEVDTASAPGHVNASTLPVFVDAGVNILAPDGLDGAIMTAMVWSWAENEPDVNTATAVQLSAADGRWYGVADSSSISHVACVSSSNRTTWQVVTQGSSCPDGYATGAPHLAVENSALLAVLQTEANDATARLDVNLTNFPAISAEDQAAYDAGDTSSSQSRIGADGTAGGGSTVSGAATTTRSLVGIVVVVMTLVMN
;
A
#
# COMPACT_ATOMS: atom_id res chain seq x y z
N MET A 1 -5.68 -14.68 -10.73
CA MET A 1 -7.16 -14.71 -10.51
C MET A 1 -7.66 -13.46 -9.79
N ALA A 2 -6.89 -12.83 -8.89
CA ALA A 2 -7.30 -11.63 -8.17
C ALA A 2 -7.76 -10.45 -9.07
N LEU A 3 -7.18 -10.25 -10.25
CA LEU A 3 -7.60 -9.15 -11.16
C LEU A 3 -9.07 -9.26 -11.64
N HIS A 4 -9.72 -10.44 -11.59
CA HIS A 4 -11.17 -10.54 -11.83
C HIS A 4 -12.03 -10.01 -10.66
N ARG A 5 -11.43 -9.70 -9.51
CA ARG A 5 -12.09 -9.18 -8.30
C ARG A 5 -12.11 -7.66 -8.26
N ALA A 6 -10.97 -7.00 -8.49
CA ALA A 6 -10.90 -5.52 -8.53
C ALA A 6 -11.91 -4.88 -9.51
N TRP A 7 -12.19 -5.55 -10.64
CA TRP A 7 -13.21 -5.12 -11.62
C TRP A 7 -14.63 -4.90 -11.03
N LEU A 8 -14.93 -5.52 -9.89
CA LEU A 8 -16.29 -5.65 -9.37
C LEU A 8 -16.70 -4.56 -8.40
N ALA A 9 -15.75 -3.89 -7.75
CA ALA A 9 -16.00 -2.63 -7.03
C ALA A 9 -16.53 -1.52 -7.96
N LEU A 10 -16.26 -1.66 -9.27
CA LEU A 10 -16.65 -0.70 -10.29
C LEU A 10 -17.96 -1.04 -10.98
N LEU A 11 -18.11 -2.31 -11.37
CA LEU A 11 -19.40 -2.83 -11.82
C LEU A 11 -20.46 -2.69 -10.70
N PHE A 12 -20.03 -2.64 -9.44
CA PHE A 12 -20.83 -2.20 -8.30
C PHE A 12 -21.53 -0.87 -8.58
N LEU A 13 -20.79 0.22 -8.79
CA LEU A 13 -21.34 1.58 -8.89
C LEU A 13 -22.33 1.75 -10.04
N THR A 14 -22.12 1.03 -11.13
CA THR A 14 -23.02 1.05 -12.29
C THR A 14 -24.25 0.14 -12.14
N VAL A 15 -24.12 -0.99 -11.43
CA VAL A 15 -25.22 -1.94 -11.19
C VAL A 15 -25.94 -1.70 -9.85
N LEU A 16 -25.45 -0.78 -9.00
CA LEU A 16 -26.10 -0.28 -7.78
C LEU A 16 -27.46 0.39 -8.04
N ALA A 17 -27.77 0.68 -9.30
CA ALA A 17 -29.15 0.94 -9.73
C ALA A 17 -30.11 -0.25 -9.47
N VAL A 18 -29.65 -1.44 -9.03
CA VAL A 18 -30.48 -2.66 -8.86
C VAL A 18 -30.23 -3.41 -7.52
N ALA A 19 -30.39 -2.68 -6.41
CA ALA A 19 -31.06 -3.13 -5.16
C ALA A 19 -30.48 -4.23 -4.22
N THR A 20 -30.14 -3.88 -2.95
CA THR A 20 -30.51 -4.58 -1.67
C THR A 20 -30.26 -3.70 -0.38
N PRO A 21 -30.64 -4.11 0.87
CA PRO A 21 -30.75 -3.25 2.09
C PRO A 21 -30.01 -3.78 3.37
N THR A 22 -29.95 -3.05 4.50
CA THR A 22 -30.24 -3.59 5.88
C THR A 22 -30.47 -2.48 6.93
N TRP A 23 -31.29 -2.79 7.95
CA TRP A 23 -31.93 -1.93 8.96
C TRP A 23 -31.04 -1.02 9.84
N GLY A 24 -31.63 0.09 10.30
CA GLY A 24 -31.12 0.84 11.47
C GLY A 24 -32.06 1.89 12.08
N LEU A 25 -32.82 2.65 11.26
CA LEU A 25 -33.54 3.84 11.71
C LEU A 25 -35.06 3.85 11.44
N LYS A 26 -35.74 4.78 12.13
CA LYS A 26 -37.20 4.85 12.26
C LYS A 26 -37.89 5.06 10.91
N ALA A 27 -38.45 4.00 10.36
CA ALA A 27 -39.34 4.09 9.21
C ALA A 27 -40.56 4.99 9.53
N GLN A 28 -40.62 6.15 8.88
CA GLN A 28 -41.92 6.69 8.47
C GLN A 28 -42.45 5.75 7.39
N HIS A 29 -43.08 4.64 7.79
CA HIS A 29 -43.73 3.72 6.86
C HIS A 29 -44.83 4.48 6.09
N ARG A 30 -44.50 4.95 4.89
CA ARG A 30 -45.51 5.17 3.85
C ARG A 30 -46.17 3.82 3.62
N GLN A 31 -47.50 3.83 3.64
CA GLN A 31 -48.29 2.62 3.67
C GLN A 31 -48.19 1.90 2.32
N LEU A 32 -47.55 0.72 2.31
CA LEU A 32 -47.47 -0.15 1.12
C LEU A 32 -48.87 -0.45 0.58
N SER A 33 -48.97 -0.73 -0.71
CA SER A 33 -50.22 -1.23 -1.29
C SER A 33 -50.57 -2.62 -0.73
N ALA A 34 -51.84 -3.01 -0.81
CA ALA A 34 -52.28 -4.33 -0.36
C ALA A 34 -51.65 -5.50 -1.14
N ASP A 35 -51.16 -5.25 -2.34
CA ASP A 35 -50.49 -6.25 -3.20
C ASP A 35 -48.98 -6.27 -2.92
N ASP A 36 -48.34 -5.11 -2.78
CA ASP A 36 -46.94 -4.98 -2.34
C ASP A 36 -46.72 -5.62 -0.97
N GLN A 37 -47.67 -5.46 -0.05
CA GLN A 37 -47.58 -6.05 1.28
C GLN A 37 -47.71 -7.59 1.26
N GLN A 38 -48.35 -8.16 0.24
CA GLN A 38 -48.33 -9.63 0.01
C GLN A 38 -46.98 -10.10 -0.54
N ILE A 39 -46.38 -9.34 -1.48
CA ILE A 39 -45.06 -9.65 -2.05
C ILE A 39 -43.98 -9.55 -0.96
N TYR A 40 -43.95 -8.46 -0.20
CA TYR A 40 -43.02 -8.26 0.92
C TYR A 40 -43.09 -9.39 1.96
N GLN A 41 -44.30 -9.79 2.39
CA GLN A 41 -44.48 -10.91 3.32
C GLN A 41 -44.04 -12.26 2.74
N ARG A 42 -44.14 -12.44 1.41
CA ARG A 42 -43.61 -13.62 0.73
C ARG A 42 -42.08 -13.61 0.68
N LEU A 43 -41.45 -12.48 0.38
CA LEU A 43 -39.99 -12.35 0.36
C LEU A 43 -39.38 -12.62 1.75
N LEU A 44 -39.92 -12.03 2.82
CA LEU A 44 -39.50 -12.33 4.19
C LEU A 44 -39.57 -13.83 4.54
N LYS A 45 -40.57 -14.53 4.01
CA LYS A 45 -40.71 -15.98 4.19
C LYS A 45 -39.67 -16.76 3.39
N GLU A 46 -39.39 -16.35 2.15
CA GLU A 46 -38.35 -16.97 1.30
C GLU A 46 -36.96 -16.81 1.96
N GLN A 47 -36.66 -15.65 2.56
CA GLN A 47 -35.44 -15.42 3.36
C GLN A 47 -35.34 -16.33 4.60
N SER A 48 -36.43 -16.47 5.36
CA SER A 48 -36.45 -17.19 6.66
C SER A 48 -36.14 -18.70 6.61
N VAL A 49 -35.86 -19.24 5.42
CA VAL A 49 -35.57 -20.65 5.15
C VAL A 49 -34.15 -20.84 4.59
N MET A 50 -33.40 -19.76 4.33
CA MET A 50 -32.04 -19.83 3.82
C MET A 50 -31.02 -20.25 4.87
N ALA A 51 -29.97 -20.92 4.42
CA ALA A 51 -28.78 -21.27 5.18
C ALA A 51 -27.57 -20.51 4.63
N ASP A 52 -26.57 -20.32 5.48
CA ASP A 52 -25.33 -19.60 5.16
C ASP A 52 -24.30 -20.58 4.55
N ASP A 53 -24.51 -20.94 3.29
CA ASP A 53 -23.52 -21.63 2.46
C ASP A 53 -23.52 -21.11 1.01
N GLU A 54 -22.38 -21.20 0.34
CA GLU A 54 -22.16 -20.63 -1.00
C GLU A 54 -23.11 -21.21 -2.08
N ALA A 55 -23.53 -22.48 -1.94
CA ALA A 55 -24.45 -23.11 -2.87
C ALA A 55 -25.90 -22.63 -2.62
N ALA A 56 -26.29 -22.42 -1.36
CA ALA A 56 -27.56 -21.79 -1.00
C ALA A 56 -27.61 -20.32 -1.47
N CYS A 57 -26.52 -19.57 -1.30
CA CYS A 57 -26.37 -18.19 -1.79
C CYS A 57 -26.54 -18.07 -3.31
N ASN A 58 -25.95 -18.99 -4.09
CA ASN A 58 -26.10 -18.99 -5.55
C ASN A 58 -27.47 -19.51 -6.02
N ALA A 59 -28.13 -20.40 -5.25
CA ALA A 59 -29.42 -20.95 -5.61
C ALA A 59 -30.61 -19.98 -5.38
N SER A 60 -30.51 -19.05 -4.42
CA SER A 60 -31.60 -18.16 -3.99
C SER A 60 -32.22 -17.34 -5.12
N ALA A 61 -31.42 -16.85 -6.04
CA ALA A 61 -31.86 -16.08 -7.20
C ALA A 61 -32.76 -16.89 -8.16
N SER A 62 -32.65 -18.21 -8.16
CA SER A 62 -33.50 -19.10 -8.97
C SER A 62 -34.81 -19.51 -8.29
N SER A 63 -34.87 -19.46 -6.95
CA SER A 63 -36.00 -19.91 -6.14
C SER A 63 -36.93 -18.77 -5.68
N SER A 64 -36.43 -17.53 -5.67
CA SER A 64 -37.22 -16.33 -5.33
C SER A 64 -38.40 -16.09 -6.27
N VAL A 65 -39.48 -15.51 -5.73
CA VAL A 65 -40.61 -14.97 -6.53
C VAL A 65 -40.20 -13.88 -7.54
N LEU A 66 -39.03 -13.25 -7.37
CA LEU A 66 -38.49 -12.25 -8.28
C LEU A 66 -37.39 -12.80 -9.22
N SER A 67 -37.25 -14.13 -9.31
CA SER A 67 -36.22 -14.83 -10.11
C SER A 67 -36.06 -14.34 -11.55
N THR A 68 -37.14 -13.95 -12.23
CA THR A 68 -37.06 -13.32 -13.58
C THR A 68 -36.13 -12.10 -13.59
N TYR A 69 -36.29 -11.19 -12.63
CA TYR A 69 -35.48 -9.98 -12.49
C TYR A 69 -34.08 -10.30 -11.98
N LEU A 70 -33.98 -11.17 -10.96
CA LEU A 70 -32.71 -11.55 -10.34
C LEU A 70 -31.79 -12.32 -11.30
N SER A 71 -32.35 -13.04 -12.28
CA SER A 71 -31.56 -13.75 -13.31
C SER A 71 -30.86 -12.82 -14.31
N ALA A 72 -31.33 -11.57 -14.46
CA ALA A 72 -30.71 -10.56 -15.30
C ALA A 72 -29.50 -9.89 -14.62
N LEU A 73 -29.40 -9.93 -13.29
CA LEU A 73 -28.25 -9.39 -12.56
C LEU A 73 -26.95 -10.16 -12.85
N PRO A 74 -25.78 -9.50 -12.88
CA PRO A 74 -24.48 -10.17 -12.90
C PRO A 74 -24.32 -11.11 -11.69
N SER A 75 -23.86 -12.34 -11.91
CA SER A 75 -23.60 -13.33 -10.85
C SER A 75 -22.25 -13.13 -10.14
N VAL A 76 -21.58 -12.01 -10.39
CA VAL A 76 -20.15 -11.84 -10.14
C VAL A 76 -19.94 -11.22 -8.75
N ALA A 77 -18.86 -11.57 -8.05
CA ALA A 77 -18.66 -11.34 -6.60
C ALA A 77 -19.78 -11.88 -5.69
N GLY A 78 -20.67 -12.75 -6.20
CA GLY A 78 -21.87 -13.14 -5.48
C GLY A 78 -22.98 -12.08 -5.48
N LEU A 79 -22.87 -10.98 -6.24
CA LEU A 79 -23.84 -9.86 -6.31
C LEU A 79 -25.29 -10.35 -6.42
N ARG A 80 -25.60 -11.14 -7.47
CA ARG A 80 -26.90 -11.80 -7.66
C ARG A 80 -27.38 -12.60 -6.43
N GLY A 81 -26.46 -13.28 -5.74
CA GLY A 81 -26.75 -14.11 -4.57
C GLY A 81 -27.09 -13.28 -3.34
N CYS A 82 -26.21 -12.35 -2.96
CA CYS A 82 -26.48 -11.33 -1.92
C CYS A 82 -27.81 -10.61 -2.15
N ILE A 83 -28.04 -10.17 -3.40
CA ILE A 83 -29.27 -9.46 -3.77
C ILE A 83 -30.49 -10.36 -3.56
N ALA A 84 -30.48 -11.57 -4.11
CA ALA A 84 -31.60 -12.50 -3.96
C ALA A 84 -31.85 -12.94 -2.50
N THR A 85 -30.79 -13.06 -1.69
CA THR A 85 -30.88 -13.35 -0.26
C THR A 85 -31.48 -12.18 0.53
N ASN A 86 -31.16 -10.93 0.19
CA ASN A 86 -31.52 -9.77 1.00
C ASN A 86 -32.69 -8.93 0.44
N ILE A 87 -33.23 -9.26 -0.73
CA ILE A 87 -34.25 -8.51 -1.49
C ILE A 87 -35.49 -8.05 -0.68
N ALA A 88 -35.93 -8.79 0.33
CA ALA A 88 -37.18 -8.46 1.04
C ALA A 88 -37.11 -7.08 1.70
N GLN A 89 -35.97 -6.72 2.29
CA GLN A 89 -35.86 -5.52 3.11
C GLN A 89 -35.66 -4.23 2.27
N LEU A 90 -35.46 -4.34 0.93
CA LEU A 90 -35.38 -3.20 0.01
C LEU A 90 -36.61 -3.08 -0.90
N TYR A 91 -37.38 -4.16 -1.02
CA TYR A 91 -38.70 -4.12 -1.66
C TYR A 91 -39.58 -2.95 -1.15
N PRO A 92 -39.55 -2.54 0.14
CA PRO A 92 -40.24 -1.34 0.61
C PRO A 92 -39.86 -0.05 -0.14
N SER A 93 -38.58 0.20 -0.41
CA SER A 93 -38.12 1.45 -1.04
C SER A 93 -38.34 1.43 -2.55
N ILE A 94 -38.15 0.27 -3.19
CA ILE A 94 -38.56 0.01 -4.59
C ILE A 94 -40.07 0.27 -4.77
N ALA A 95 -40.92 -0.26 -3.87
CA ALA A 95 -42.37 -0.07 -3.94
C ALA A 95 -42.81 1.37 -3.57
N ALA A 96 -42.08 2.05 -2.68
CA ALA A 96 -42.40 3.41 -2.26
C ALA A 96 -42.09 4.49 -3.32
N SER A 97 -41.20 4.20 -4.28
CA SER A 97 -40.87 5.10 -5.40
C SER A 97 -41.97 5.23 -6.46
N GLY A 98 -42.96 4.32 -6.46
CA GLY A 98 -44.05 4.29 -7.42
C GLY A 98 -43.58 4.10 -8.86
N SER A 99 -43.75 5.10 -9.72
CA SER A 99 -43.34 5.03 -11.12
C SER A 99 -41.85 5.36 -11.34
N GLN A 100 -41.14 5.90 -10.35
CA GLN A 100 -39.78 6.44 -10.54
C GLN A 100 -38.70 5.34 -10.50
N CYS A 101 -38.79 4.36 -9.58
CA CYS A 101 -37.89 3.21 -9.57
C CYS A 101 -38.57 1.90 -9.11
N ASN A 102 -39.34 1.28 -10.02
CA ASN A 102 -39.96 -0.02 -9.78
C ASN A 102 -39.26 -1.15 -10.57
N LEU A 103 -39.59 -2.40 -10.25
CA LEU A 103 -39.03 -3.59 -10.91
C LEU A 103 -39.11 -3.58 -12.45
N THR A 104 -40.12 -2.92 -13.05
CA THR A 104 -40.22 -2.81 -14.52
C THR A 104 -39.17 -1.85 -15.07
N THR A 105 -38.95 -0.71 -14.40
CA THR A 105 -37.87 0.23 -14.72
C THR A 105 -36.51 -0.45 -14.62
N LEU A 106 -36.25 -1.14 -13.50
CA LEU A 106 -35.02 -1.89 -13.27
C LEU A 106 -34.75 -2.94 -14.36
N ASN A 107 -35.80 -3.68 -14.76
CA ASN A 107 -35.71 -4.65 -15.85
C ASN A 107 -35.45 -3.99 -17.22
N SER A 108 -35.91 -2.75 -17.43
CA SER A 108 -35.73 -1.99 -18.68
C SER A 108 -34.30 -1.48 -18.85
N LEU A 109 -33.66 -1.07 -17.75
CA LEU A 109 -32.25 -0.69 -17.68
C LEU A 109 -31.35 -1.88 -18.06
N VAL A 110 -31.45 -2.98 -17.30
CA VAL A 110 -30.54 -4.13 -17.42
C VAL A 110 -30.66 -4.87 -18.76
N ASN A 111 -31.86 -4.98 -19.33
CA ASN A 111 -32.08 -5.79 -20.54
C ASN A 111 -32.08 -5.01 -21.87
N GLY A 112 -31.87 -3.68 -21.86
CA GLY A 112 -31.86 -2.88 -23.09
C GLY A 112 -33.20 -2.88 -23.84
N ASN A 113 -34.33 -2.84 -23.13
CA ASN A 113 -35.67 -3.02 -23.71
C ASN A 113 -36.18 -1.82 -24.56
N SER A 114 -35.45 -0.70 -24.63
CA SER A 114 -35.74 0.45 -25.49
C SER A 114 -34.48 0.96 -26.19
N ALA A 115 -34.63 1.77 -27.25
CA ALA A 115 -33.49 2.41 -27.91
C ALA A 115 -32.66 3.23 -26.90
N ASP A 116 -33.33 4.03 -26.07
CA ASP A 116 -32.73 4.83 -25.00
C ASP A 116 -31.95 3.98 -23.99
N SER A 117 -32.43 2.77 -23.62
CA SER A 117 -31.69 1.89 -22.70
C SER A 117 -30.63 1.02 -23.37
N VAL A 118 -30.68 0.81 -24.69
CA VAL A 118 -29.50 0.32 -25.46
C VAL A 118 -28.42 1.40 -25.47
N ALA A 119 -28.78 2.64 -25.83
CA ALA A 119 -27.88 3.78 -25.87
C ALA A 119 -27.24 4.09 -24.50
N PHE A 120 -28.02 4.02 -23.42
CA PHE A 120 -27.51 4.12 -22.06
C PHE A 120 -26.43 3.07 -21.78
N ASN A 121 -26.68 1.79 -22.10
CA ASN A 121 -25.72 0.73 -21.89
C ASN A 121 -24.49 0.85 -22.82
N GLU A 122 -24.63 1.39 -24.03
CA GLU A 122 -23.50 1.69 -24.94
C GLU A 122 -22.55 2.72 -24.31
N VAL A 123 -23.07 3.87 -23.88
CA VAL A 123 -22.31 4.91 -23.18
C VAL A 123 -21.70 4.39 -21.88
N LEU A 124 -22.47 3.63 -21.09
CA LEU A 124 -22.01 3.05 -19.83
C LEU A 124 -20.84 2.07 -20.02
N ASN A 125 -20.88 1.22 -21.05
CA ASN A 125 -19.78 0.33 -21.39
C ASN A 125 -18.52 1.07 -21.85
N LEU A 126 -18.68 2.22 -22.53
CA LEU A 126 -17.56 3.06 -22.99
C LEU A 126 -16.95 3.93 -21.89
N LEU A 127 -17.74 4.38 -20.90
CA LEU A 127 -17.22 5.05 -19.69
C LEU A 127 -16.20 4.15 -18.97
N PHE A 128 -16.53 2.87 -18.77
CA PHE A 128 -15.73 1.93 -17.97
C PHE A 128 -14.98 0.88 -18.82
N ALA A 129 -14.80 1.14 -20.11
CA ALA A 129 -13.92 0.35 -20.98
C ALA A 129 -12.46 0.40 -20.48
N GLY A 130 -11.64 -0.58 -20.90
CA GLY A 130 -10.31 -0.82 -20.31
C GLY A 130 -10.39 -1.56 -18.97
N VAL A 131 -11.28 -1.14 -18.07
CA VAL A 131 -11.58 -1.89 -16.83
C VAL A 131 -12.25 -3.24 -17.15
N VAL A 132 -13.15 -3.24 -18.14
CA VAL A 132 -13.93 -4.42 -18.59
C VAL A 132 -13.08 -5.41 -19.41
N SER A 133 -12.30 -6.24 -18.70
CA SER A 133 -11.65 -7.43 -19.29
C SER A 133 -12.66 -8.56 -19.54
N SER A 134 -13.49 -8.41 -20.58
CA SER A 134 -14.52 -9.41 -20.91
C SER A 134 -13.88 -10.76 -21.27
N SER A 135 -14.13 -11.80 -20.46
CA SER A 135 -13.61 -13.16 -20.67
C SER A 135 -14.39 -13.95 -21.74
N SER A 136 -15.30 -13.29 -22.45
CA SER A 136 -15.91 -13.78 -23.69
C SER A 136 -14.94 -13.68 -24.86
N SER A 137 -14.70 -14.81 -25.53
CA SER A 137 -13.81 -14.91 -26.69
C SER A 137 -14.32 -14.11 -27.91
N GLY A 138 -14.01 -12.81 -27.95
CA GLY A 138 -14.37 -11.89 -29.03
C GLY A 138 -13.37 -10.75 -29.10
N SER A 139 -12.40 -10.84 -30.02
CA SER A 139 -11.35 -9.83 -30.21
C SER A 139 -11.87 -8.61 -30.96
N GLY A 140 -12.65 -7.78 -30.28
CA GLY A 140 -12.97 -6.41 -30.71
C GLY A 140 -12.31 -5.43 -29.76
N SER A 141 -11.35 -4.64 -30.26
CA SER A 141 -10.91 -3.43 -29.59
C SER A 141 -12.09 -2.45 -29.52
N VAL A 142 -12.30 -1.83 -28.36
CA VAL A 142 -13.33 -0.81 -28.19
C VAL A 142 -12.81 0.48 -28.83
N ASP A 143 -13.27 0.78 -30.04
CA ASP A 143 -12.87 1.96 -30.81
C ASP A 143 -13.62 3.21 -30.30
N LEU A 144 -13.10 3.77 -29.21
CA LEU A 144 -13.63 4.97 -28.56
C LEU A 144 -13.70 6.16 -29.53
N ALA A 145 -12.67 6.34 -30.37
CA ALA A 145 -12.61 7.43 -31.35
C ALA A 145 -13.76 7.36 -32.37
N SER A 146 -14.03 6.19 -32.94
CA SER A 146 -15.15 5.97 -33.87
C SER A 146 -16.50 6.16 -33.19
N SER A 147 -16.67 5.70 -31.93
CA SER A 147 -17.92 5.94 -31.17
C SER A 147 -18.15 7.43 -30.90
N LEU A 148 -17.13 8.16 -30.43
CA LEU A 148 -17.18 9.61 -30.22
C LEU A 148 -17.53 10.38 -31.49
N SER A 149 -16.89 10.04 -32.61
CA SER A 149 -17.20 10.64 -33.92
C SER A 149 -18.63 10.34 -34.37
N ALA A 150 -19.12 9.11 -34.17
CA ALA A 150 -20.48 8.73 -34.53
C ALA A 150 -21.53 9.48 -33.68
N TRP A 151 -21.28 9.69 -32.39
CA TRP A 151 -22.16 10.46 -31.51
C TRP A 151 -22.13 11.97 -31.79
N SER A 152 -21.03 12.47 -32.38
CA SER A 152 -20.94 13.84 -32.89
C SER A 152 -21.77 14.05 -34.16
N ASP A 153 -21.88 13.04 -35.02
CA ASP A 153 -22.71 13.08 -36.24
C ASP A 153 -24.19 12.77 -35.97
N ASP A 154 -24.49 11.86 -35.04
CA ASP A 154 -25.84 11.49 -34.60
C ASP A 154 -25.91 11.42 -33.07
N SER A 155 -26.44 12.49 -32.46
CA SER A 155 -26.55 12.64 -31.01
C SER A 155 -27.63 11.75 -30.36
N SER A 156 -28.29 10.85 -31.10
CA SER A 156 -29.37 10.02 -30.56
C SER A 156 -28.92 9.06 -29.46
N THR A 157 -27.67 8.56 -29.48
CA THR A 157 -27.12 7.76 -28.38
C THR A 157 -26.94 8.60 -27.11
N LEU A 158 -26.36 9.79 -27.23
CA LEU A 158 -26.20 10.73 -26.10
C LEU A 158 -27.56 11.17 -25.53
N GLN A 159 -28.53 11.45 -26.40
CA GLN A 159 -29.91 11.75 -25.99
C GLN A 159 -30.58 10.57 -25.29
N GLY A 160 -30.36 9.33 -25.76
CA GLY A 160 -30.88 8.11 -25.12
C GLY A 160 -30.31 7.91 -23.72
N PHE A 161 -28.98 8.03 -23.56
CA PHE A 161 -28.31 8.02 -22.26
C PHE A 161 -28.88 9.10 -21.33
N CYS A 162 -29.00 10.34 -21.81
CA CYS A 162 -29.53 11.45 -21.01
C CYS A 162 -31.02 11.29 -20.66
N ASN A 163 -31.84 10.74 -21.56
CA ASN A 163 -33.24 10.39 -21.28
C ASN A 163 -33.32 9.37 -20.15
N VAL A 164 -32.49 8.31 -20.19
CA VAL A 164 -32.44 7.27 -19.16
C VAL A 164 -31.94 7.83 -17.82
N MET A 165 -30.86 8.59 -17.79
CA MET A 165 -30.35 9.22 -16.57
C MET A 165 -31.40 10.12 -15.91
N ASN A 166 -32.11 10.94 -16.70
CA ASN A 166 -33.14 11.85 -16.17
C ASN A 166 -34.43 11.15 -15.71
N SER A 167 -34.85 10.05 -16.36
CA SER A 167 -36.19 9.46 -16.15
C SER A 167 -36.21 8.10 -15.45
N GLN A 168 -35.08 7.39 -15.37
CA GLN A 168 -35.03 6.00 -14.92
C GLN A 168 -33.81 5.72 -14.02
N ALA A 169 -32.59 5.91 -14.52
CA ALA A 169 -31.38 5.52 -13.81
C ALA A 169 -31.08 6.45 -12.61
N GLY A 170 -31.08 7.78 -12.79
CA GLY A 170 -30.90 8.74 -11.70
C GLY A 170 -31.90 8.55 -10.54
N PRO A 171 -33.22 8.51 -10.81
CA PRO A 171 -34.23 8.22 -9.78
C PRO A 171 -34.08 6.85 -9.10
N CYS A 172 -33.50 5.86 -9.79
CA CYS A 172 -33.18 4.57 -9.17
C CYS A 172 -31.94 4.62 -8.28
N ILE A 173 -30.86 5.29 -8.70
CA ILE A 173 -29.66 5.47 -7.87
C ILE A 173 -30.04 6.23 -6.58
N ASP A 174 -30.77 7.35 -6.71
CA ASP A 174 -31.32 8.15 -5.60
C ASP A 174 -32.19 7.33 -4.62
N THR A 175 -32.97 6.36 -5.13
CA THR A 175 -33.82 5.48 -4.30
C THR A 175 -33.04 4.36 -3.60
N LEU A 176 -31.96 3.85 -4.20
CA LEU A 176 -31.38 2.54 -3.88
C LEU A 176 -29.97 2.59 -3.31
N LEU A 177 -29.16 3.59 -3.66
CA LEU A 177 -27.76 3.71 -3.23
C LEU A 177 -27.58 3.78 -1.70
N PRO A 178 -28.35 4.57 -0.92
CA PRO A 178 -28.16 4.64 0.53
C PRO A 178 -28.48 3.31 1.24
N GLU A 179 -29.50 2.60 0.75
CA GLU A 179 -29.94 1.31 1.30
C GLU A 179 -28.93 0.20 0.97
N LEU A 180 -28.33 0.24 -0.21
CA LEU A 180 -27.26 -0.66 -0.65
C LEU A 180 -25.95 -0.44 0.09
N ILE A 181 -25.59 0.79 0.42
CA ILE A 181 -24.47 1.06 1.32
C ILE A 181 -24.78 0.43 2.70
N SER A 182 -26.01 0.59 3.21
CA SER A 182 -26.45 0.01 4.50
C SER A 182 -26.49 -1.53 4.51
N LEU A 183 -26.81 -2.19 3.39
CA LEU A 183 -26.67 -3.64 3.22
C LEU A 183 -25.24 -4.08 3.46
N LEU A 184 -24.33 -3.50 2.68
CA LEU A 184 -22.97 -3.97 2.55
C LEU A 184 -22.19 -3.65 3.82
N ASP A 185 -22.43 -2.49 4.45
CA ASP A 185 -21.84 -2.09 5.73
C ASP A 185 -22.21 -3.05 6.87
N SER A 186 -23.41 -3.66 6.80
CA SER A 186 -23.90 -4.63 7.79
C SER A 186 -23.33 -6.06 7.64
N ASP A 187 -22.52 -6.31 6.61
CA ASP A 187 -21.98 -7.63 6.22
C ASP A 187 -23.05 -8.75 6.17
N ALA A 188 -24.16 -8.46 5.48
CA ALA A 188 -25.32 -9.35 5.42
C ALA A 188 -25.02 -10.69 4.74
N THR A 189 -25.84 -11.72 5.05
CA THR A 189 -25.70 -13.09 4.53
C THR A 189 -25.56 -13.11 3.00
N CYS A 190 -24.57 -13.86 2.50
CA CYS A 190 -24.14 -13.92 1.10
C CYS A 190 -23.44 -12.65 0.53
N CYS A 191 -23.08 -11.66 1.34
CA CYS A 191 -22.55 -10.37 0.85
C CYS A 191 -21.08 -10.06 1.23
N ASN A 192 -20.33 -10.96 1.87
CA ASN A 192 -18.97 -10.66 2.38
C ASN A 192 -17.97 -10.13 1.33
N GLU A 193 -17.87 -10.76 0.14
CA GLU A 193 -17.00 -10.26 -0.93
C GLU A 193 -17.39 -8.82 -1.34
N LEU A 194 -18.69 -8.53 -1.32
CA LEU A 194 -19.28 -7.23 -1.65
C LEU A 194 -19.04 -6.18 -0.55
N ASN A 195 -19.08 -6.59 0.73
CA ASN A 195 -18.64 -5.76 1.85
C ASN A 195 -17.16 -5.38 1.70
N GLY A 196 -16.29 -6.30 1.28
CA GLY A 196 -14.88 -6.00 1.00
C GLY A 196 -14.70 -4.86 0.01
N TYR A 197 -15.44 -4.86 -1.11
CA TYR A 197 -15.41 -3.74 -2.05
C TYR A 197 -16.01 -2.44 -1.47
N LEU A 198 -17.01 -2.51 -0.58
CA LEU A 198 -17.50 -1.33 0.13
C LEU A 198 -16.42 -0.75 1.06
N GLU A 199 -15.69 -1.59 1.79
CA GLU A 199 -14.60 -1.16 2.65
C GLU A 199 -13.49 -0.46 1.83
N VAL A 200 -13.12 -1.00 0.67
CA VAL A 200 -12.20 -0.31 -0.28
C VAL A 200 -12.80 1.01 -0.79
N ALA A 201 -14.09 1.03 -1.13
CA ALA A 201 -14.79 2.25 -1.56
C ALA A 201 -14.91 3.31 -0.45
N LYS A 202 -14.74 2.97 0.83
CA LYS A 202 -14.69 3.98 1.92
C LYS A 202 -13.40 4.79 1.94
N LEU A 203 -12.32 4.31 1.30
CA LEU A 203 -11.05 5.02 1.22
C LEU A 203 -11.17 6.34 0.43
N ILE A 204 -12.10 6.44 -0.50
CA ILE A 204 -12.30 7.63 -1.34
C ILE A 204 -13.12 8.76 -0.68
N VAL A 205 -13.59 8.60 0.56
CA VAL A 205 -14.65 9.46 1.13
C VAL A 205 -14.05 10.66 1.87
N PRO A 206 -14.08 11.89 1.30
CA PRO A 206 -13.33 13.02 1.86
C PRO A 206 -13.75 13.37 3.28
N THR A 207 -12.81 13.94 4.04
CA THR A 207 -13.01 14.32 5.43
C THR A 207 -14.28 15.17 5.59
N GLY A 208 -15.20 14.71 6.44
CA GLY A 208 -16.53 15.31 6.67
C GLY A 208 -17.68 14.77 5.80
N GLN A 209 -17.42 14.05 4.70
CA GLN A 209 -18.46 13.48 3.82
C GLN A 209 -18.90 12.05 4.22
N THR A 210 -19.99 11.59 3.61
CA THR A 210 -20.39 10.18 3.50
C THR A 210 -20.09 9.61 2.11
N LEU A 211 -19.97 8.29 2.00
CA LEU A 211 -19.85 7.61 0.70
C LEU A 211 -21.00 7.97 -0.25
N ASP A 212 -22.23 8.00 0.27
CA ASP A 212 -23.43 8.45 -0.45
C ASP A 212 -23.30 9.87 -1.03
N GLN A 213 -22.75 10.82 -0.27
CA GLN A 213 -22.49 12.19 -0.72
C GLN A 213 -21.40 12.26 -1.78
N THR A 214 -20.29 11.53 -1.60
CA THR A 214 -19.17 11.52 -2.53
C THR A 214 -19.58 10.93 -3.88
N LEU A 215 -20.22 9.75 -3.88
CA LEU A 215 -20.71 9.10 -5.09
C LEU A 215 -21.81 9.93 -5.79
N SER A 216 -22.74 10.51 -5.03
CA SER A 216 -23.77 11.40 -5.60
C SER A 216 -23.14 12.63 -6.28
N SER A 217 -22.05 13.17 -5.74
CA SER A 217 -21.36 14.34 -6.30
C SER A 217 -20.69 14.02 -7.64
N LEU A 218 -19.93 12.92 -7.71
CA LEU A 218 -19.31 12.42 -8.95
C LEU A 218 -20.36 12.16 -10.04
N ILE A 219 -21.40 11.38 -9.73
CA ILE A 219 -22.46 11.03 -10.69
C ILE A 219 -23.23 12.28 -11.16
N ASN A 220 -23.53 13.23 -10.26
CA ASN A 220 -24.18 14.48 -10.63
C ASN A 220 -23.27 15.37 -11.49
N GLY A 221 -21.97 15.41 -11.24
CA GLY A 221 -20.99 16.14 -12.06
C GLY A 221 -20.90 15.57 -13.48
N LEU A 222 -20.76 14.25 -13.62
CA LEU A 222 -20.75 13.58 -14.92
C LEU A 222 -22.09 13.76 -15.65
N HIS A 223 -23.22 13.65 -14.95
CA HIS A 223 -24.56 13.87 -15.52
C HIS A 223 -24.76 15.33 -15.99
N GLN A 224 -24.25 16.32 -15.26
CA GLN A 224 -24.25 17.72 -15.70
C GLN A 224 -23.33 17.93 -16.91
N THR A 225 -22.13 17.35 -16.91
CA THR A 225 -21.18 17.40 -18.03
C THR A 225 -21.79 16.88 -19.33
N MET A 226 -22.48 15.73 -19.26
CA MET A 226 -23.03 15.08 -20.46
C MET A 226 -24.42 15.58 -20.86
N CYS A 227 -25.29 15.93 -19.91
CA CYS A 227 -26.73 16.08 -20.14
C CYS A 227 -27.31 17.48 -19.85
N THR A 228 -26.46 18.48 -19.69
CA THR A 228 -26.83 19.89 -19.83
C THR A 228 -27.12 20.21 -21.30
N THR A 229 -28.11 21.06 -21.60
CA THR A 229 -28.41 21.55 -22.96
C THR A 229 -28.12 23.04 -23.13
N THR A 230 -27.76 23.48 -24.33
CA THR A 230 -27.58 24.91 -24.66
C THR A 230 -28.88 25.54 -25.21
N SER A 231 -29.09 26.84 -24.96
CA SER A 231 -30.23 27.59 -25.50
C SER A 231 -30.07 28.09 -26.95
N ALA A 232 -28.91 27.86 -27.58
CA ALA A 232 -28.68 28.30 -28.96
C ALA A 232 -29.33 27.34 -29.98
N ASP A 233 -29.46 26.07 -29.63
CA ASP A 233 -29.72 24.94 -30.52
C ASP A 233 -30.52 23.79 -29.87
N ASP A 234 -30.83 23.87 -28.56
CA ASP A 234 -31.33 22.76 -27.72
C ASP A 234 -30.40 21.52 -27.70
N GLN A 235 -29.12 21.67 -28.10
CA GLN A 235 -28.14 20.59 -28.21
C GLN A 235 -27.53 20.23 -26.85
N LEU A 236 -27.18 18.95 -26.65
CA LEU A 236 -26.50 18.47 -25.45
C LEU A 236 -25.01 18.86 -25.44
N CYS A 237 -24.51 19.29 -24.28
CA CYS A 237 -23.10 19.62 -24.06
C CYS A 237 -22.13 18.46 -24.36
N SER A 238 -22.60 17.21 -24.28
CA SER A 238 -21.83 16.02 -24.67
C SER A 238 -21.54 15.94 -26.18
N VAL A 239 -22.27 16.62 -27.06
CA VAL A 239 -22.05 16.53 -28.52
C VAL A 239 -20.78 17.28 -28.95
N PRO A 240 -20.58 18.59 -28.67
CA PRO A 240 -19.32 19.26 -28.99
C PRO A 240 -18.12 18.68 -28.21
N LEU A 241 -18.35 18.21 -26.98
CA LEU A 241 -17.35 17.46 -26.22
C LEU A 241 -16.95 16.15 -26.93
N SER A 242 -17.91 15.39 -27.46
CA SER A 242 -17.61 14.15 -28.20
C SER A 242 -16.87 14.44 -29.51
N SER A 243 -17.26 15.51 -30.21
CA SER A 243 -16.56 16.01 -31.40
C SER A 243 -15.09 16.32 -31.08
N TYR A 244 -14.84 17.09 -30.03
CA TYR A 244 -13.49 17.42 -29.55
C TYR A 244 -12.70 16.15 -29.19
N LEU A 245 -13.24 15.32 -28.30
CA LEU A 245 -12.58 14.10 -27.84
C LEU A 245 -12.21 13.17 -29.01
N SER A 246 -13.09 13.02 -30.02
CA SER A 246 -12.80 12.20 -31.22
C SER A 246 -11.55 12.63 -32.00
N GLY A 247 -11.09 13.88 -31.84
CA GLY A 247 -9.90 14.42 -32.48
C GLY A 247 -8.63 14.39 -31.61
N VAL A 248 -8.73 14.10 -30.30
CA VAL A 248 -7.61 14.14 -29.34
C VAL A 248 -7.37 12.83 -28.58
N VAL A 249 -8.28 11.85 -28.66
CA VAL A 249 -8.01 10.47 -28.21
C VAL A 249 -7.14 9.72 -29.22
N THR A 250 -6.32 8.82 -28.71
CA THR A 250 -5.43 7.93 -29.48
C THR A 250 -6.11 6.58 -29.78
N SER A 251 -5.45 5.72 -30.56
CA SER A 251 -5.94 4.37 -30.87
C SER A 251 -5.99 3.42 -29.67
N ASP A 252 -5.29 3.78 -28.60
CA ASP A 252 -4.98 2.90 -27.48
C ASP A 252 -5.81 3.30 -26.24
N GLU A 253 -6.46 4.48 -26.27
CA GLU A 253 -7.39 4.94 -25.23
C GLU A 253 -8.77 4.29 -25.37
N SER A 254 -9.10 3.41 -24.42
CA SER A 254 -10.37 2.67 -24.43
C SER A 254 -11.50 3.34 -23.64
N SER A 255 -11.20 4.08 -22.57
CA SER A 255 -12.18 4.69 -21.65
C SER A 255 -12.59 6.11 -22.05
N LEU A 256 -13.90 6.31 -22.29
CA LEU A 256 -14.52 7.63 -22.43
C LEU A 256 -14.29 8.52 -21.20
N LEU A 257 -14.23 7.92 -20.01
CA LEU A 257 -14.21 8.65 -18.75
C LEU A 257 -12.79 9.16 -18.43
N GLY A 258 -11.76 8.36 -18.70
CA GLY A 258 -10.39 8.83 -18.77
C GLY A 258 -10.21 9.95 -19.81
N ALA A 259 -10.83 9.84 -20.98
CA ALA A 259 -10.79 10.89 -22.01
C ALA A 259 -11.45 12.21 -21.54
N ILE A 260 -12.58 12.16 -20.83
CA ILE A 260 -13.22 13.35 -20.22
C ILE A 260 -12.29 14.00 -19.19
N ILE A 261 -11.61 13.23 -18.36
CA ILE A 261 -10.83 13.75 -17.22
C ILE A 261 -9.44 14.23 -17.64
N PHE A 262 -8.78 13.56 -18.60
CA PHE A 262 -7.48 13.98 -19.12
C PHE A 262 -7.61 14.87 -20.34
N LYS A 263 -8.10 14.34 -21.46
CA LYS A 263 -8.10 15.07 -22.74
C LYS A 263 -8.97 16.32 -22.73
N ALA A 264 -10.09 16.34 -22.01
CA ALA A 264 -10.88 17.56 -21.80
C ALA A 264 -10.56 18.28 -20.47
N GLY A 265 -10.13 17.59 -19.42
CA GLY A 265 -9.86 18.21 -18.12
C GLY A 265 -8.53 18.94 -18.03
N VAL A 266 -7.41 18.31 -18.41
CA VAL A 266 -6.04 18.87 -18.28
C VAL A 266 -5.89 20.26 -18.93
N PRO A 267 -6.46 20.55 -20.13
CA PRO A 267 -6.45 21.91 -20.70
C PRO A 267 -7.03 23.00 -19.78
N LEU A 268 -8.03 22.69 -18.95
CA LEU A 268 -8.61 23.65 -18.00
C LEU A 268 -7.70 23.97 -16.81
N TYR A 269 -6.81 23.05 -16.43
CA TYR A 269 -5.80 23.30 -15.39
C TYR A 269 -4.57 24.06 -15.92
N ALA A 270 -4.38 24.06 -17.25
CA ALA A 270 -3.31 24.77 -17.95
C ALA A 270 -3.72 26.16 -18.46
N ALA A 271 -4.98 26.56 -18.31
CA ALA A 271 -5.53 27.81 -18.84
C ALA A 271 -5.18 29.05 -17.99
N SER A 272 -5.18 30.22 -18.63
CA SER A 272 -4.97 31.52 -17.99
C SER A 272 -6.21 31.94 -17.18
N GLU A 273 -6.06 32.14 -15.87
CA GLU A 273 -7.16 32.61 -14.99
C GLU A 273 -7.78 33.94 -15.48
N SER A 274 -6.98 34.85 -16.03
CA SER A 274 -7.48 36.15 -16.49
C SER A 274 -8.34 36.09 -17.75
N ASP A 275 -8.21 35.01 -18.53
CA ASP A 275 -8.72 34.93 -19.91
C ASP A 275 -9.67 33.72 -20.13
N VAL A 276 -9.68 32.75 -19.20
CA VAL A 276 -10.45 31.49 -19.30
C VAL A 276 -11.93 31.70 -19.66
N CYS A 277 -12.61 32.69 -19.06
CA CYS A 277 -14.02 32.95 -19.37
C CYS A 277 -14.26 33.39 -20.83
N SER A 278 -13.32 34.14 -21.41
CA SER A 278 -13.39 34.56 -22.83
C SER A 278 -12.89 33.48 -23.78
N SER A 279 -11.89 32.69 -23.37
CA SER A 279 -11.35 31.59 -24.17
C SER A 279 -12.33 30.42 -24.31
N LEU A 280 -13.14 30.16 -23.30
CA LEU A 280 -14.18 29.11 -23.36
C LEU A 280 -15.29 29.40 -24.39
N GLU A 281 -15.39 30.62 -24.93
CA GLU A 281 -16.27 30.96 -26.06
C GLU A 281 -15.60 30.69 -27.43
N THR A 282 -14.36 30.18 -27.46
CA THR A 282 -13.56 29.95 -28.67
C THR A 282 -13.02 28.51 -28.74
N SER A 283 -12.39 28.15 -29.86
CA SER A 283 -11.77 26.83 -30.08
C SER A 283 -10.46 26.61 -29.31
N ASP A 284 -10.05 27.54 -28.46
CA ASP A 284 -8.66 27.68 -28.00
C ASP A 284 -8.64 28.29 -26.60
N LEU A 285 -7.85 27.71 -25.68
CA LEU A 285 -7.60 28.20 -24.33
C LEU A 285 -6.26 28.92 -24.25
N ALA A 286 -6.27 30.21 -23.91
CA ALA A 286 -5.04 30.95 -23.65
C ALA A 286 -4.29 30.30 -22.48
N SER A 287 -3.01 29.92 -22.67
CA SER A 287 -2.23 29.22 -21.66
C SER A 287 -1.88 30.11 -20.46
N GLY A 288 -2.00 29.55 -19.26
CA GLY A 288 -1.43 30.09 -18.02
C GLY A 288 -0.05 29.52 -17.69
N LEU A 289 0.40 28.47 -18.40
CA LEU A 289 1.71 27.84 -18.21
C LEU A 289 2.83 28.56 -18.95
N GLY A 290 2.57 29.18 -20.10
CA GLY A 290 3.59 29.77 -20.95
C GLY A 290 3.05 30.82 -21.90
N SER A 291 3.50 30.82 -23.16
CA SER A 291 2.96 31.67 -24.22
C SER A 291 2.45 30.83 -25.39
N GLY A 292 1.13 30.63 -25.43
CA GLY A 292 0.47 29.90 -26.51
C GLY A 292 -1.02 29.69 -26.26
N ASP A 293 -1.67 29.08 -27.25
CA ASP A 293 -3.09 28.82 -27.29
C ASP A 293 -3.30 27.29 -27.37
N ILE A 294 -3.98 26.73 -26.37
CA ILE A 294 -4.22 25.28 -26.21
C ILE A 294 -5.51 24.90 -26.94
N SER A 295 -5.41 24.04 -27.94
CA SER A 295 -6.56 23.56 -28.74
C SER A 295 -7.63 22.91 -27.85
N TYR A 296 -8.85 23.43 -27.96
CA TYR A 296 -10.00 23.04 -27.13
C TYR A 296 -11.31 23.10 -27.95
N TYR A 297 -12.45 23.27 -27.29
CA TYR A 297 -13.72 23.55 -27.94
C TYR A 297 -14.43 24.73 -27.27
N ALA A 298 -15.30 25.41 -28.03
CA ALA A 298 -16.16 26.48 -27.52
C ALA A 298 -17.22 25.87 -26.60
N ALA A 299 -16.82 25.60 -25.35
CA ALA A 299 -17.64 24.97 -24.34
C ALA A 299 -18.67 25.93 -23.75
N SER A 300 -18.39 27.23 -23.74
CA SER A 300 -19.24 28.27 -23.15
C SER A 300 -19.75 27.83 -21.76
N CYS A 301 -21.06 27.92 -21.52
CA CYS A 301 -21.69 27.50 -20.28
C CYS A 301 -21.60 25.98 -19.97
N CYS A 302 -21.29 25.11 -20.95
CA CYS A 302 -21.09 23.68 -20.70
C CYS A 302 -19.85 23.40 -19.83
N ALA A 303 -18.86 24.30 -19.83
CA ALA A 303 -17.66 24.19 -19.01
C ALA A 303 -17.96 24.09 -17.51
N SER A 304 -19.07 24.67 -17.05
CA SER A 304 -19.51 24.61 -15.64
C SER A 304 -19.83 23.19 -15.16
N GLY A 305 -20.36 22.34 -16.05
CA GLY A 305 -20.61 20.92 -15.74
C GLY A 305 -19.30 20.15 -15.53
N LEU A 306 -18.37 20.28 -16.49
CA LEU A 306 -17.05 19.65 -16.41
C LEU A 306 -16.24 20.16 -15.22
N ALA A 307 -16.26 21.47 -14.93
CA ALA A 307 -15.60 22.03 -13.75
C ALA A 307 -16.19 21.49 -12.43
N THR A 308 -17.51 21.29 -12.34
CA THR A 308 -18.16 20.70 -11.16
C THR A 308 -17.79 19.21 -10.98
N PHE A 309 -17.65 18.49 -12.09
CA PHE A 309 -17.17 17.11 -12.08
C PHE A 309 -15.70 17.02 -11.64
N LEU A 310 -14.81 17.79 -12.28
CA LEU A 310 -13.38 17.86 -11.94
C LEU A 310 -13.14 18.32 -10.50
N GLN A 311 -13.96 19.22 -9.95
CA GLN A 311 -13.89 19.59 -8.54
C GLN A 311 -14.25 18.43 -7.59
N SER A 312 -15.18 17.56 -7.98
CA SER A 312 -15.56 16.38 -7.18
C SER A 312 -14.45 15.34 -7.21
N VAL A 313 -13.88 15.10 -8.40
CA VAL A 313 -12.68 14.31 -8.68
C VAL A 313 -11.48 14.76 -7.83
N ASP A 314 -11.19 16.06 -7.85
CA ASP A 314 -10.03 16.67 -7.17
C ASP A 314 -10.17 16.65 -5.64
N ALA A 315 -11.38 16.83 -5.12
CA ALA A 315 -11.66 16.69 -3.68
C ALA A 315 -11.45 15.25 -3.19
N VAL A 316 -11.66 14.25 -4.04
CA VAL A 316 -11.34 12.84 -3.74
C VAL A 316 -9.83 12.62 -3.84
N ALA A 317 -9.17 13.08 -4.91
CA ALA A 317 -7.71 12.98 -5.10
C ALA A 317 -6.94 13.54 -3.89
N THR A 318 -7.28 14.77 -3.49
CA THR A 318 -6.68 15.48 -2.36
C THR A 318 -6.87 14.70 -1.05
N HIS A 319 -8.01 14.06 -0.82
CA HIS A 319 -8.22 13.25 0.38
C HIS A 319 -7.23 12.08 0.45
N LEU A 320 -7.16 11.30 -0.64
CA LEU A 320 -6.37 10.08 -0.75
C LEU A 320 -4.87 10.34 -0.70
N PHE A 321 -4.42 11.28 -1.53
CA PHE A 321 -3.02 11.46 -1.88
C PHE A 321 -2.38 12.68 -1.21
N GLY A 322 -3.19 13.52 -0.55
CA GLY A 322 -2.82 14.85 -0.05
C GLY A 322 -2.66 15.90 -1.14
N ASN A 323 -2.03 15.54 -2.27
CA ASN A 323 -1.94 16.42 -3.43
C ASN A 323 -3.27 16.51 -4.20
N SER A 324 -3.67 17.73 -4.53
CA SER A 324 -4.68 18.04 -5.56
C SER A 324 -4.17 17.70 -6.96
N MET A 325 -5.09 17.56 -7.92
CA MET A 325 -4.78 17.29 -9.34
C MET A 325 -3.85 18.36 -9.95
N ALA A 326 -4.00 19.62 -9.54
CA ALA A 326 -3.13 20.72 -9.99
C ALA A 326 -1.68 20.60 -9.45
N GLU A 327 -1.53 20.21 -8.19
CA GLU A 327 -0.21 19.90 -7.60
C GLU A 327 0.39 18.66 -8.25
N LEU A 328 -0.41 17.59 -8.45
CA LEU A 328 0.02 16.38 -9.13
C LEU A 328 0.56 16.71 -10.53
N PHE A 329 -0.18 17.43 -11.38
CA PHE A 329 0.29 17.80 -12.72
C PHE A 329 1.58 18.64 -12.68
N THR A 330 1.71 19.54 -11.71
CA THR A 330 2.93 20.33 -11.48
C THR A 330 4.12 19.47 -11.04
N LEU A 331 3.89 18.44 -10.22
CA LEU A 331 4.91 17.48 -9.79
C LEU A 331 5.33 16.53 -10.93
N ILE A 332 4.37 16.08 -11.73
CA ILE A 332 4.54 15.17 -12.88
C ILE A 332 5.38 15.81 -13.99
N THR A 333 5.22 17.12 -14.20
CA THR A 333 5.88 17.91 -15.25
C THR A 333 7.19 18.58 -14.81
N GLY A 334 7.65 18.37 -13.57
CA GLY A 334 8.89 18.99 -13.05
C GLY A 334 8.79 20.50 -12.83
N ARG A 335 7.58 21.05 -12.63
CA ARG A 335 7.31 22.50 -12.59
C ARG A 335 7.24 23.11 -11.18
N GLN A 336 7.72 22.41 -10.15
CA GLN A 336 7.72 22.89 -8.75
C GLN A 336 8.48 24.21 -8.58
N ASN A 337 9.51 24.43 -9.41
CA ASN A 337 10.35 25.64 -9.41
C ASN A 337 10.07 26.57 -10.62
N ALA A 338 9.04 26.29 -11.42
CA ALA A 338 8.66 27.13 -12.55
C ALA A 338 7.95 28.42 -12.08
N ALA A 339 7.98 29.46 -12.91
CA ALA A 339 7.25 30.71 -12.64
C ALA A 339 5.73 30.58 -12.82
N SER A 340 5.28 29.46 -13.37
CA SER A 340 3.91 29.13 -13.78
C SER A 340 3.65 27.64 -13.58
N GLN A 341 2.52 27.33 -12.95
CA GLN A 341 2.12 26.00 -12.49
C GLN A 341 0.66 25.74 -12.88
N PHE A 342 0.23 24.47 -12.82
CA PHE A 342 -1.17 24.12 -13.07
C PHE A 342 -2.07 24.67 -11.96
N ALA A 343 -3.29 25.08 -12.29
CA ALA A 343 -4.20 25.74 -11.35
C ALA A 343 -5.65 25.23 -11.46
N ALA A 344 -6.32 25.03 -10.32
CA ALA A 344 -7.71 24.59 -10.27
C ALA A 344 -8.68 25.79 -10.42
N LEU A 345 -9.21 26.01 -11.63
CA LEU A 345 -10.01 27.21 -11.96
C LEU A 345 -11.54 27.08 -11.72
N TYR A 346 -12.00 26.10 -10.95
CA TYR A 346 -13.45 25.77 -10.83
C TYR A 346 -14.30 26.97 -10.37
N SER A 347 -13.82 27.75 -9.40
CA SER A 347 -14.47 28.94 -8.88
C SER A 347 -14.61 30.03 -9.96
N THR A 348 -13.54 30.29 -10.69
CA THR A 348 -13.50 31.26 -11.80
C THR A 348 -14.42 30.83 -12.93
N ILE A 349 -14.40 29.56 -13.34
CA ILE A 349 -15.32 29.00 -14.35
C ILE A 349 -16.79 29.11 -13.92
N SER A 350 -17.10 28.84 -12.64
CA SER A 350 -18.46 28.99 -12.10
C SER A 350 -18.96 30.45 -12.05
N GLY A 351 -18.03 31.43 -12.08
CA GLY A 351 -18.32 32.85 -12.12
C GLY A 351 -18.39 33.47 -13.53
N CYS A 352 -18.02 32.71 -14.57
CA CYS A 352 -18.03 33.20 -15.95
C CYS A 352 -19.44 33.56 -16.44
N SER A 353 -19.53 34.56 -17.33
CA SER A 353 -20.78 35.01 -17.95
C SER A 353 -20.69 34.82 -19.47
N PHE A 354 -21.40 33.82 -19.98
CA PHE A 354 -21.35 33.38 -21.38
C PHE A 354 -22.48 33.99 -22.23
N GLU A 355 -22.31 34.03 -23.55
CA GLU A 355 -23.35 34.43 -24.51
C GLU A 355 -24.48 33.40 -24.62
N SER A 356 -24.15 32.10 -24.49
CA SER A 356 -25.11 31.00 -24.43
C SER A 356 -25.59 30.73 -22.99
N THR A 357 -26.84 30.28 -22.84
CA THR A 357 -27.40 29.95 -21.51
C THR A 357 -27.72 28.46 -21.42
N CYS A 358 -27.07 27.77 -20.50
CA CYS A 358 -27.24 26.33 -20.32
C CYS A 358 -28.41 25.99 -19.40
N THR A 359 -29.10 24.89 -19.70
CA THR A 359 -30.13 24.28 -18.84
C THR A 359 -29.59 22.99 -18.27
N ALA A 360 -29.44 22.92 -16.95
CA ALA A 360 -29.02 21.72 -16.23
C ALA A 360 -30.01 20.55 -16.46
N PRO A 361 -29.55 19.28 -16.35
CA PRO A 361 -30.44 18.13 -16.47
C PRO A 361 -31.63 18.19 -15.50
N SER A 362 -32.78 17.67 -15.95
CA SER A 362 -34.06 17.69 -15.23
C SER A 362 -34.11 16.84 -13.96
N PHE A 363 -33.10 15.99 -13.71
CA PHE A 363 -32.92 15.22 -12.48
C PHE A 363 -31.49 15.41 -11.94
N SER A 364 -31.36 15.38 -10.62
CA SER A 364 -30.10 15.35 -9.88
C SER A 364 -30.31 14.47 -8.65
N ILE A 365 -29.36 13.59 -8.35
CA ILE A 365 -29.39 12.67 -7.21
C ILE A 365 -29.29 13.49 -5.92
N THR A 366 -30.15 13.19 -4.95
CA THR A 366 -30.20 13.89 -3.67
C THR A 366 -29.40 13.13 -2.62
N SER A 367 -28.17 13.58 -2.36
CA SER A 367 -27.34 13.02 -1.30
C SER A 367 -28.06 13.11 0.05
N SER A 368 -28.10 12.03 0.81
CA SER A 368 -28.80 12.02 2.09
C SER A 368 -28.14 12.96 3.10
N SER A 369 -28.94 13.80 3.75
CA SER A 369 -28.48 14.67 4.86
C SER A 369 -28.41 13.92 6.20
N GLY A 370 -28.08 12.62 6.14
CA GLY A 370 -27.73 11.85 7.32
C GLY A 370 -26.54 12.50 8.02
N ALA A 371 -26.56 12.51 9.36
CA ALA A 371 -25.37 12.88 10.12
C ALA A 371 -24.26 11.91 9.70
N GLY A 372 -23.19 12.44 9.10
CA GLY A 372 -22.16 11.61 8.49
C GLY A 372 -21.59 10.61 9.49
N SER A 373 -21.38 9.36 9.04
CA SER A 373 -20.92 8.28 9.92
C SER A 373 -19.73 8.77 10.74
N SER A 374 -19.93 8.86 12.05
CA SER A 374 -19.04 9.59 12.94
C SER A 374 -17.69 8.89 12.96
N SER A 375 -16.64 9.61 12.58
CA SER A 375 -15.24 9.17 12.61
C SER A 375 -14.98 8.39 13.89
N SER A 376 -14.86 7.07 13.74
CA SER A 376 -14.92 6.17 14.90
C SER A 376 -13.56 6.15 15.56
N ILE A 377 -13.41 6.87 16.67
CA ILE A 377 -12.19 6.84 17.50
C ILE A 377 -11.86 5.39 17.84
N THR A 378 -12.85 4.58 18.23
CA THR A 378 -12.70 3.14 18.50
C THR A 378 -12.27 2.30 17.27
N ALA A 379 -12.46 2.78 16.03
CA ALA A 379 -11.90 2.14 14.84
C ALA A 379 -10.46 2.59 14.56
N VAL A 380 -10.12 3.85 14.86
CA VAL A 380 -8.74 4.35 14.80
C VAL A 380 -7.88 3.61 15.83
N ASP A 381 -8.34 3.59 17.10
CA ASP A 381 -7.67 2.94 18.24
C ASP A 381 -7.44 1.43 18.04
N SER A 382 -8.31 0.74 17.26
CA SER A 382 -8.24 -0.71 17.07
C SER A 382 -7.49 -1.15 15.81
N LYS A 383 -7.10 -0.21 14.94
CA LYS A 383 -6.52 -0.50 13.61
C LYS A 383 -5.18 0.18 13.38
N THR A 384 -5.01 1.38 13.91
CA THR A 384 -3.74 2.12 13.83
C THR A 384 -2.76 1.46 14.79
N ARG A 385 -1.78 0.74 14.25
CA ARG A 385 -0.79 0.03 15.07
C ARG A 385 0.30 0.98 15.54
N SER A 386 0.72 0.80 16.79
CA SER A 386 1.94 1.34 17.39
C SER A 386 2.93 0.19 17.64
N PRO A 387 4.24 0.47 17.80
CA PRO A 387 5.23 -0.56 18.16
C PRO A 387 4.97 -1.16 19.55
N GLU A 388 5.11 -2.47 19.71
CA GLU A 388 5.02 -3.16 21.01
C GLU A 388 6.37 -3.22 21.73
N ASN A 389 6.37 -3.03 23.07
CA ASN A 389 7.57 -3.07 23.93
C ASN A 389 8.70 -2.12 23.48
N VAL A 390 8.34 -0.95 22.93
CA VAL A 390 9.26 0.16 22.64
C VAL A 390 8.93 1.36 23.54
N THR A 391 9.97 1.95 24.11
CA THR A 391 9.96 3.21 24.84
C THR A 391 10.65 4.27 23.98
N CYS A 392 10.00 5.39 23.67
CA CYS A 392 10.60 6.47 22.88
C CYS A 392 10.09 7.86 23.29
N THR A 393 10.75 8.94 22.87
CA THR A 393 10.18 10.28 22.98
C THR A 393 9.13 10.43 21.90
N LEU A 394 7.88 10.66 22.28
CA LEU A 394 6.79 10.85 21.34
C LEU A 394 6.70 12.30 20.87
N VAL A 395 6.65 12.50 19.56
CA VAL A 395 6.48 13.78 18.86
C VAL A 395 5.30 13.71 17.90
N ASN A 396 4.63 14.84 17.66
CA ASN A 396 3.63 14.94 16.62
C ASN A 396 4.34 15.28 15.30
N PHE A 397 4.35 14.34 14.35
CA PHE A 397 4.71 14.61 12.96
C PHE A 397 3.43 15.02 12.22
N CYS A 398 3.50 16.03 11.34
CA CYS A 398 2.35 16.53 10.58
C CYS A 398 2.74 16.76 9.11
N ASP A 399 1.79 16.55 8.19
CA ASP A 399 1.91 16.91 6.77
C ASP A 399 1.50 18.36 6.50
N SER A 400 1.66 18.85 5.27
CA SER A 400 1.27 20.22 4.88
C SER A 400 -0.23 20.52 5.03
N ASP A 401 -1.06 19.49 5.22
CA ASP A 401 -2.52 19.59 5.29
C ASP A 401 -3.01 19.64 6.76
N ASP A 402 -2.09 19.84 7.73
CA ASP A 402 -2.29 19.75 9.19
C ASP A 402 -2.79 18.35 9.67
N VAL A 403 -2.58 17.28 8.90
CA VAL A 403 -2.84 15.90 9.35
C VAL A 403 -1.63 15.41 10.15
N CYS A 404 -1.84 14.92 11.37
CA CYS A 404 -0.77 14.55 12.29
C CYS A 404 -0.89 13.13 12.86
N SER A 405 0.27 12.56 13.20
CA SER A 405 0.44 11.29 13.91
C SER A 405 1.47 11.44 15.04
N GLU A 406 1.26 10.71 16.13
CA GLU A 406 2.20 10.64 17.25
C GLU A 406 3.21 9.51 17.00
N VAL A 407 4.49 9.85 16.90
CA VAL A 407 5.56 8.96 16.44
C VAL A 407 6.81 9.10 17.31
N CYS A 408 7.71 8.12 17.26
CA CYS A 408 9.01 8.23 17.95
C CYS A 408 9.91 9.28 17.30
N GLU A 409 10.52 10.14 18.12
CA GLU A 409 11.64 11.00 17.72
C GLU A 409 12.86 10.12 17.39
N ALA A 410 13.51 10.40 16.26
CA ALA A 410 14.58 9.56 15.72
C ALA A 410 15.81 9.48 16.66
N GLY A 411 16.28 8.27 16.95
CA GLY A 411 17.37 8.03 17.89
C GLY A 411 16.92 8.11 19.36
N THR A 412 15.65 7.81 19.65
CA THR A 412 15.11 7.77 21.02
C THR A 412 14.46 6.44 21.38
N ALA A 413 14.28 5.50 20.43
CA ALA A 413 13.69 4.21 20.70
C ALA A 413 14.59 3.31 21.56
N LEU A 414 14.00 2.74 22.61
CA LEU A 414 14.60 1.80 23.54
C LEU A 414 13.73 0.55 23.65
N ILE A 415 14.37 -0.62 23.67
CA ILE A 415 13.77 -1.91 24.01
C ILE A 415 14.34 -2.42 25.33
N GLU A 416 13.76 -3.50 25.87
CA GLU A 416 14.27 -4.18 27.07
C GLU A 416 15.82 -4.35 27.03
N PRO A 417 16.57 -3.86 28.03
CA PRO A 417 18.03 -3.90 28.03
C PRO A 417 18.62 -5.32 27.87
N TRP A 418 17.92 -6.36 28.32
CA TRP A 418 18.36 -7.74 28.15
C TRP A 418 18.28 -8.20 26.69
N VAL A 419 17.30 -7.73 25.92
CA VAL A 419 17.15 -8.00 24.48
C VAL A 419 18.26 -7.31 23.71
N ALA A 420 18.46 -6.00 23.93
CA ALA A 420 19.54 -5.24 23.30
C ALA A 420 20.93 -5.86 23.57
N ARG A 421 21.16 -6.33 24.80
CA ARG A 421 22.37 -7.07 25.20
C ARG A 421 22.52 -8.40 24.46
N ALA A 422 21.45 -9.20 24.38
CA ALA A 422 21.49 -10.52 23.73
C ALA A 422 21.64 -10.42 22.20
N ILE A 423 20.94 -9.47 21.56
CA ILE A 423 21.09 -9.15 20.13
C ILE A 423 22.51 -8.67 19.83
N THR A 424 23.10 -7.81 20.68
CA THR A 424 24.49 -7.35 20.51
C THR A 424 25.49 -8.51 20.67
N TYR A 425 25.24 -9.44 21.60
CA TYR A 425 26.06 -10.66 21.71
C TYR A 425 25.95 -11.54 20.46
N GLN A 426 24.75 -11.72 19.90
CA GLN A 426 24.52 -12.46 18.65
C GLN A 426 25.18 -11.77 17.45
N ARG A 427 25.08 -10.45 17.33
CA ARG A 427 25.75 -9.65 16.29
C ARG A 427 27.25 -9.90 16.26
N ASN A 428 27.90 -9.92 17.43
CA ASN A 428 29.34 -10.18 17.54
C ASN A 428 29.73 -11.60 17.12
N LEU A 429 28.88 -12.61 17.35
CA LEU A 429 29.11 -13.98 16.86
C LEU A 429 28.94 -14.08 15.33
N SER A 430 27.95 -13.37 14.77
CA SER A 430 27.73 -13.24 13.32
C SER A 430 28.86 -12.46 12.63
N TYR A 431 29.46 -11.45 13.29
CA TYR A 431 30.60 -10.71 12.76
C TYR A 431 31.88 -11.56 12.65
N ALA A 432 32.03 -12.57 13.50
CA ALA A 432 33.05 -13.61 13.38
C ALA A 432 32.76 -14.66 12.28
N GLN A 433 31.67 -14.51 11.50
CA GLN A 433 31.37 -15.30 10.31
C GLN A 433 31.61 -14.47 9.04
N THR A 434 31.54 -15.14 7.89
CA THR A 434 31.46 -14.47 6.58
C THR A 434 30.00 -14.08 6.30
N LEU A 435 29.77 -13.13 5.38
CA LEU A 435 28.42 -12.66 5.04
C LEU A 435 27.46 -13.82 4.68
N CYS A 436 27.97 -14.85 4.01
CA CYS A 436 27.22 -16.02 3.52
C CYS A 436 26.70 -16.96 4.62
N TYR A 437 27.20 -16.81 5.85
CA TYR A 437 26.88 -17.63 7.00
C TYR A 437 26.42 -16.82 8.22
N ALA A 438 26.48 -15.49 8.15
CA ALA A 438 25.94 -14.62 9.18
C ALA A 438 24.41 -14.73 9.26
N GLU A 439 23.88 -14.66 10.48
CA GLU A 439 22.46 -14.46 10.77
C GLU A 439 22.30 -13.05 11.35
N ILE A 440 21.48 -12.23 10.69
CA ILE A 440 21.44 -10.77 10.86
C ILE A 440 19.98 -10.30 11.00
N PRO A 441 19.63 -9.58 12.09
CA PRO A 441 18.41 -8.79 12.18
C PRO A 441 18.36 -7.75 11.05
N ALA A 442 17.25 -7.74 10.32
CA ALA A 442 17.01 -6.92 9.14
C ALA A 442 15.65 -6.21 9.24
N THR A 443 15.39 -5.28 8.33
CA THR A 443 14.03 -4.74 8.08
C THR A 443 13.77 -4.73 6.59
N HIS A 444 12.53 -5.06 6.20
CA HIS A 444 12.04 -4.85 4.85
C HIS A 444 11.49 -3.43 4.73
N ASN A 445 11.69 -2.81 3.57
CA ASN A 445 11.33 -1.44 3.24
C ASN A 445 11.61 -0.48 4.42
N SER A 446 12.86 -0.44 4.88
CA SER A 446 13.30 0.18 6.13
C SER A 446 12.96 1.66 6.23
N VAL A 447 12.95 2.37 5.10
CA VAL A 447 12.71 3.82 5.03
C VAL A 447 11.22 4.20 5.12
N ILE A 448 10.28 3.24 5.02
CA ILE A 448 8.82 3.49 4.97
C ILE A 448 8.24 3.58 6.38
N THR A 449 8.73 4.57 7.12
CA THR A 449 8.57 4.64 8.57
C THR A 449 7.70 5.80 9.05
N GLN A 450 6.82 5.53 10.03
CA GLN A 450 5.99 6.57 10.66
C GLN A 450 6.82 7.73 11.21
N ALA A 451 8.04 7.48 11.70
CA ALA A 451 8.99 8.50 12.14
C ALA A 451 9.37 9.55 11.06
N HIS A 452 9.06 9.29 9.78
CA HIS A 452 9.25 10.21 8.65
C HIS A 452 7.95 10.46 7.87
N GLY A 453 6.80 10.24 8.52
CA GLY A 453 5.47 10.59 8.00
C GLY A 453 4.80 9.53 7.12
N TYR A 454 5.43 8.39 6.83
CA TYR A 454 4.75 7.29 6.15
C TYR A 454 3.58 6.78 6.99
N GLY A 455 2.43 6.51 6.37
CA GLY A 455 1.20 6.17 7.11
C GLY A 455 0.55 7.33 7.88
N ASN A 456 1.05 8.58 7.78
CA ASN A 456 0.50 9.72 8.53
C ASN A 456 -0.96 10.09 8.20
N ARG A 457 -1.56 9.49 7.16
CA ARG A 457 -2.97 9.62 6.78
C ARG A 457 -3.80 8.35 7.04
N ASP A 458 -3.19 7.27 7.54
CA ASP A 458 -3.86 5.99 7.80
C ASP A 458 -5.02 6.12 8.81
N GLN A 459 -4.90 7.02 9.78
CA GLN A 459 -5.93 7.30 10.78
C GLN A 459 -7.19 7.94 10.17
N LEU A 460 -7.06 8.73 9.09
CA LEU A 460 -8.21 9.28 8.35
C LEU A 460 -9.08 8.15 7.79
N PHE A 461 -8.45 7.20 7.10
CA PHE A 461 -9.13 6.06 6.47
C PHE A 461 -9.63 5.05 7.53
N ASN A 462 -8.82 4.71 8.53
CA ASN A 462 -9.21 3.81 9.62
C ASN A 462 -10.43 4.33 10.41
N SER A 463 -10.65 5.65 10.47
CA SER A 463 -11.85 6.23 11.09
C SER A 463 -13.18 5.92 10.37
N LYS A 464 -13.13 5.49 9.11
CA LYS A 464 -14.28 5.16 8.24
C LYS A 464 -14.52 3.65 8.11
N LEU A 465 -13.47 2.84 8.15
CA LEU A 465 -13.52 1.38 7.97
C LEU A 465 -14.22 0.67 9.15
N ASN A 466 -14.98 -0.39 8.88
CA ASN A 466 -15.83 -1.08 9.87
C ASN A 466 -15.01 -1.64 11.04
N ALA A 467 -15.22 -1.11 12.25
CA ALA A 467 -14.46 -1.44 13.47
C ALA A 467 -14.53 -2.92 13.88
N SER A 468 -15.54 -3.66 13.40
CA SER A 468 -15.75 -5.08 13.74
C SER A 468 -15.03 -6.05 12.81
N LYS A 469 -14.48 -5.56 11.68
CA LYS A 469 -13.80 -6.36 10.67
C LYS A 469 -12.29 -6.22 10.83
N SER A 470 -11.68 -7.25 11.43
CA SER A 470 -10.24 -7.33 11.77
C SER A 470 -9.31 -7.10 10.58
N GLU A 471 -9.73 -7.57 9.42
CA GLU A 471 -9.06 -7.52 8.14
C GLU A 471 -9.47 -6.30 7.31
N SER A 472 -10.20 -5.33 7.87
CA SER A 472 -10.48 -4.05 7.21
C SER A 472 -9.70 -2.93 7.89
N TYR A 473 -8.47 -2.68 7.46
CA TYR A 473 -7.63 -1.61 7.98
C TYR A 473 -6.71 -1.02 6.90
N MET A 474 -6.32 0.23 7.13
CA MET A 474 -5.28 0.92 6.40
C MET A 474 -3.96 0.83 7.20
N ARG A 475 -2.90 0.40 6.52
CA ARG A 475 -1.51 0.50 6.97
C ARG A 475 -0.63 0.73 5.74
N THR A 476 -0.04 1.91 5.64
CA THR A 476 0.79 2.31 4.48
C THR A 476 2.23 2.63 4.84
N SER A 477 2.62 2.40 6.10
CA SER A 477 3.99 2.33 6.60
C SER A 477 4.43 0.89 6.89
N ASN A 478 5.52 0.44 6.26
CA ASN A 478 6.16 -0.83 6.63
C ASN A 478 6.71 -0.76 8.06
N GLN A 479 7.41 0.31 8.44
CA GLN A 479 8.09 0.45 9.73
C GLN A 479 7.45 1.51 10.65
N PHE A 480 7.78 1.45 11.95
CA PHE A 480 7.36 2.46 12.95
C PHE A 480 8.46 3.45 13.32
N LEU A 481 9.72 2.98 13.34
CA LEU A 481 10.88 3.66 13.93
C LEU A 481 11.84 4.20 12.85
N SER A 482 12.61 5.25 13.12
CA SER A 482 13.55 5.83 12.14
C SER A 482 14.65 4.84 11.71
N LEU A 483 15.43 5.17 10.67
CA LEU A 483 16.57 4.32 10.29
C LEU A 483 17.62 4.30 11.43
N THR A 484 17.79 5.43 12.13
CA THR A 484 18.62 5.55 13.35
C THR A 484 18.14 4.58 14.43
N ASP A 485 16.85 4.62 14.78
CA ASP A 485 16.27 3.73 15.80
C ASP A 485 16.41 2.25 15.41
N GLN A 486 16.15 1.89 14.14
CA GLN A 486 16.31 0.52 13.64
C GLN A 486 17.76 0.02 13.84
N LEU A 487 18.75 0.85 13.51
CA LEU A 487 20.16 0.56 13.73
C LEU A 487 20.49 0.46 15.24
N ASP A 488 19.96 1.34 16.10
CA ASP A 488 20.18 1.29 17.55
C ASP A 488 19.56 0.04 18.20
N LEU A 489 18.40 -0.44 17.73
CA LEU A 489 17.80 -1.71 18.18
C LEU A 489 18.61 -2.95 17.75
N GLY A 490 19.50 -2.82 16.76
CA GLY A 490 20.45 -3.85 16.35
C GLY A 490 20.31 -4.37 14.92
N ILE A 491 19.48 -3.74 14.09
CA ILE A 491 19.35 -4.06 12.65
C ILE A 491 20.68 -3.78 11.93
N ARG A 492 21.13 -4.68 11.05
CA ARG A 492 22.33 -4.48 10.21
C ARG A 492 22.14 -4.79 8.73
N PHE A 493 20.92 -5.08 8.31
CA PHE A 493 20.52 -5.12 6.90
C PHE A 493 19.30 -4.21 6.73
N LEU A 494 19.43 -3.21 5.86
CA LEU A 494 18.38 -2.23 5.54
C LEU A 494 18.00 -2.34 4.07
N GLU A 495 16.73 -2.10 3.78
CA GLU A 495 16.09 -2.13 2.46
C GLU A 495 15.62 -0.70 2.13
N LEU A 496 16.31 -0.05 1.18
CA LEU A 496 16.14 1.35 0.81
C LEU A 496 15.73 1.48 -0.65
N ASP A 497 14.43 1.44 -0.88
CA ASP A 497 13.85 1.59 -2.20
C ASP A 497 14.10 3.03 -2.71
N VAL A 498 14.63 3.16 -3.93
CA VAL A 498 15.06 4.42 -4.53
C VAL A 498 14.68 4.55 -5.99
N HIS A 499 14.21 5.74 -6.31
CA HIS A 499 13.48 6.05 -7.52
C HIS A 499 13.74 7.51 -7.94
N TYR A 500 13.06 7.95 -9.01
CA TYR A 500 13.09 9.33 -9.49
C TYR A 500 11.72 9.86 -9.94
N PHE A 501 11.24 10.90 -9.28
CA PHE A 501 10.19 11.80 -9.78
C PHE A 501 10.26 13.17 -9.14
N ALA A 502 9.35 14.07 -9.53
CA ALA A 502 9.30 15.46 -9.06
C ALA A 502 10.71 16.10 -9.06
N SER A 503 11.46 15.75 -10.11
CA SER A 503 12.83 16.15 -10.39
C SER A 503 13.82 15.99 -9.21
N SER A 504 13.77 14.88 -8.46
CA SER A 504 14.68 14.56 -7.34
C SER A 504 15.00 13.06 -7.25
N LEU A 505 16.05 12.67 -6.53
CA LEU A 505 16.28 11.27 -6.13
C LEU A 505 15.71 10.99 -4.74
N ARG A 506 15.01 9.87 -4.66
CA ARG A 506 13.62 9.89 -4.20
C ARG A 506 13.40 8.52 -3.53
N SER A 507 13.29 8.43 -2.21
CA SER A 507 13.38 7.13 -1.50
C SER A 507 12.08 6.70 -0.86
N ALA A 508 11.49 5.61 -1.35
CA ALA A 508 10.57 4.72 -0.63
C ALA A 508 9.97 3.63 -1.58
N HIS A 509 9.19 2.73 -1.02
CA HIS A 509 8.58 1.54 -1.62
C HIS A 509 7.43 1.84 -2.58
N CYS A 510 7.39 1.11 -3.70
CA CYS A 510 6.23 0.54 -4.41
C CYS A 510 6.70 -0.10 -5.79
N SER A 511 6.31 -1.21 -6.46
CA SER A 511 5.11 -2.12 -6.61
C SER A 511 4.11 -1.98 -7.83
N ASP A 512 4.57 -2.11 -9.10
CA ASP A 512 3.73 -2.18 -10.34
C ASP A 512 2.72 -3.37 -10.37
N SER A 513 1.67 -3.28 -11.22
CA SER A 513 0.65 -4.32 -11.43
C SER A 513 0.46 -4.85 -12.85
N GLY A 514 0.86 -4.11 -13.88
CA GLY A 514 0.46 -4.41 -15.27
C GLY A 514 -1.07 -4.40 -15.52
N ILE A 515 -1.86 -3.64 -14.76
CA ILE A 515 -3.32 -3.53 -15.00
C ILE A 515 -3.60 -2.58 -16.16
N ALA A 516 -4.12 -3.14 -17.27
CA ALA A 516 -4.36 -2.42 -18.53
C ALA A 516 -5.04 -1.05 -18.37
N PHE A 517 -6.17 -0.94 -17.65
CA PHE A 517 -6.85 0.35 -17.45
C PHE A 517 -5.95 1.44 -16.81
N VAL A 518 -5.07 1.06 -15.88
CA VAL A 518 -4.14 2.01 -15.25
C VAL A 518 -3.12 2.49 -16.28
N ASN A 519 -2.64 1.59 -17.13
CA ASN A 519 -1.66 1.92 -18.16
C ASN A 519 -2.30 2.75 -19.29
N ASP A 520 -3.54 2.44 -19.70
CA ASP A 520 -4.36 3.25 -20.62
C ASP A 520 -4.54 4.68 -20.06
N ALA A 521 -4.99 4.81 -18.81
CA ALA A 521 -5.29 6.10 -18.19
C ALA A 521 -4.03 6.91 -17.83
N ALA A 522 -2.94 6.24 -17.47
CA ALA A 522 -1.61 6.85 -17.32
C ALA A 522 -1.11 7.40 -18.66
N SER A 523 -1.24 6.63 -19.74
CA SER A 523 -0.89 7.08 -21.10
C SER A 523 -1.75 8.26 -21.56
N ALA A 524 -3.05 8.24 -21.25
CA ALA A 524 -3.98 9.34 -21.52
C ALA A 524 -3.55 10.64 -20.80
N LEU A 525 -3.19 10.54 -19.51
CA LEU A 525 -2.70 11.63 -18.68
C LEU A 525 -1.38 12.20 -19.23
N VAL A 526 -0.37 11.35 -19.48
CA VAL A 526 0.91 11.76 -20.07
C VAL A 526 0.69 12.48 -21.40
N SER A 527 0.01 11.83 -22.36
CA SER A 527 -0.29 12.39 -23.67
C SER A 527 -1.00 13.75 -23.59
N SER A 528 -1.88 13.94 -22.61
CA SER A 528 -2.55 15.23 -22.41
C SER A 528 -1.65 16.29 -21.80
N LEU A 529 -0.75 15.93 -20.88
CA LEU A 529 0.23 16.85 -20.28
C LEU A 529 1.28 17.30 -21.30
N GLU A 530 1.82 16.36 -22.10
CA GLU A 530 2.75 16.69 -23.19
C GLU A 530 2.12 17.70 -24.18
N SER A 531 0.87 17.46 -24.57
CA SER A 531 0.11 18.28 -25.51
C SER A 531 -0.08 19.72 -25.01
N VAL A 532 -0.42 19.93 -23.73
CA VAL A 532 -0.59 21.28 -23.18
C VAL A 532 0.74 22.01 -22.95
N LEU A 533 1.85 21.30 -22.72
CA LEU A 533 3.19 21.91 -22.62
C LEU A 533 3.68 22.41 -23.98
N ASP A 534 3.61 21.59 -25.03
CA ASP A 534 3.98 21.97 -26.41
C ASP A 534 3.12 23.16 -26.90
N ALA A 535 1.80 23.09 -26.69
CA ALA A 535 0.88 24.19 -27.01
C ALA A 535 1.14 25.48 -26.19
N SER A 536 1.81 25.39 -25.04
CA SER A 536 2.20 26.55 -24.22
C SER A 536 3.55 27.14 -24.60
N SER A 537 4.27 26.58 -25.59
CA SER A 537 5.69 26.85 -25.87
C SER A 537 6.65 26.56 -24.70
N GLU A 538 6.27 25.62 -23.82
CA GLU A 538 7.09 25.19 -22.68
C GLU A 538 7.85 23.89 -23.01
N ASP A 539 8.97 23.63 -22.32
CA ASP A 539 9.70 22.37 -22.50
C ASP A 539 8.82 21.18 -22.05
N ASN A 540 8.71 20.14 -22.89
CA ASN A 540 7.95 18.94 -22.58
C ASN A 540 8.70 18.02 -21.58
N THR A 541 8.61 18.35 -20.29
CA THR A 541 9.31 17.66 -19.19
C THR A 541 8.39 16.72 -18.38
N VAL A 542 7.63 15.84 -19.04
CA VAL A 542 6.89 14.77 -18.33
C VAL A 542 7.88 13.68 -17.89
N GLN A 543 8.21 13.65 -16.60
CA GLN A 543 9.08 12.64 -15.98
C GLN A 543 8.21 11.65 -15.18
N TRP A 544 7.29 10.98 -15.88
CA TRP A 544 6.29 10.11 -15.29
C TRP A 544 5.76 9.00 -16.23
N GLY A 545 5.45 7.81 -15.69
CA GLY A 545 4.80 6.69 -16.38
C GLY A 545 3.88 5.84 -15.48
N SER A 546 3.34 4.74 -16.01
CA SER A 546 2.39 3.84 -15.30
C SER A 546 3.07 2.92 -14.29
N GLU A 547 4.33 2.58 -14.58
CA GLU A 547 5.31 1.97 -13.67
C GLU A 547 5.62 2.87 -12.46
N LEU A 548 4.89 3.98 -12.29
CA LEU A 548 5.00 4.93 -11.21
C LEU A 548 3.67 5.33 -10.53
N VAL A 549 2.53 4.80 -10.97
CA VAL A 549 1.22 5.05 -10.36
C VAL A 549 1.19 4.49 -8.93
N GLY A 550 1.09 5.34 -7.92
CA GLY A 550 0.89 4.91 -6.52
C GLY A 550 1.88 5.52 -5.53
N CYS A 551 2.89 6.25 -6.02
CA CYS A 551 3.67 7.13 -5.15
C CYS A 551 3.82 8.60 -5.61
N LEU A 552 3.48 8.91 -6.88
CA LEU A 552 2.96 10.23 -7.32
C LEU A 552 1.82 9.98 -8.33
N PRO A 553 0.53 10.06 -7.94
CA PRO A 553 0.01 10.33 -6.60
C PRO A 553 0.42 9.28 -5.57
N SER A 554 0.43 9.66 -4.29
CA SER A 554 0.94 8.82 -3.21
C SER A 554 -0.11 7.97 -2.49
N LEU A 555 0.18 6.68 -2.34
CA LEU A 555 -0.55 5.74 -1.50
C LEU A 555 0.17 5.38 -0.19
N SER A 556 1.37 5.88 0.07
CA SER A 556 2.15 5.56 1.29
C SER A 556 1.74 6.40 2.51
N GLY A 557 0.52 6.96 2.50
CA GLY A 557 -0.11 7.65 3.63
C GLY A 557 0.35 9.09 3.87
N ILE A 558 0.96 9.74 2.89
CA ILE A 558 1.58 11.09 2.98
C ILE A 558 1.84 11.59 1.56
N ARG A 559 1.91 12.90 1.37
CA ARG A 559 1.98 13.55 0.06
C ARG A 559 3.18 13.11 -0.78
N ALA A 560 3.03 13.14 -2.09
CA ALA A 560 4.06 12.73 -3.04
C ALA A 560 5.36 13.54 -2.90
N ASP A 561 5.25 14.80 -2.50
CA ASP A 561 6.32 15.77 -2.25
C ASP A 561 6.92 15.74 -0.83
N GLU A 562 6.49 14.86 0.09
CA GLU A 562 6.84 14.93 1.54
C GLU A 562 7.49 13.70 2.23
N GLN A 563 7.62 12.54 1.58
CA GLN A 563 8.17 11.28 2.14
C GLN A 563 9.70 10.99 1.92
N ARG A 564 10.60 11.31 2.87
CA ARG A 564 12.07 10.99 2.86
C ARG A 564 12.89 11.17 1.54
N LEU A 565 13.77 12.18 1.35
CA LEU A 565 14.72 12.13 0.20
C LEU A 565 15.68 10.96 0.35
N HIS A 566 16.23 10.47 -0.76
CA HIS A 566 17.25 9.43 -0.68
C HIS A 566 18.56 9.93 -0.06
N ASN A 567 18.99 11.17 -0.34
CA ASN A 567 20.18 11.73 0.31
C ASN A 567 19.98 11.99 1.81
N GLU A 568 18.76 12.29 2.26
CA GLU A 568 18.43 12.39 3.70
C GLU A 568 18.48 11.01 4.38
N SER A 569 17.96 9.97 3.70
CA SER A 569 17.97 8.59 4.20
C SER A 569 19.38 8.01 4.32
N LEU A 570 20.24 8.20 3.29
CA LEU A 570 21.65 7.81 3.37
C LEU A 570 22.43 8.70 4.35
N GLY A 571 22.10 9.99 4.43
CA GLY A 571 22.68 10.94 5.37
C GLY A 571 22.47 10.54 6.82
N GLU A 572 21.28 10.06 7.16
CA GLU A 572 20.94 9.50 8.49
C GLU A 572 21.83 8.29 8.83
N ILE A 573 21.92 7.30 7.94
CA ILE A 573 22.77 6.11 8.14
C ILE A 573 24.24 6.50 8.27
N SER A 574 24.75 7.43 7.44
CA SER A 574 26.13 7.92 7.55
C SER A 574 26.40 8.66 8.86
N THR A 575 25.39 9.35 9.41
CA THR A 575 25.49 10.03 10.71
C THR A 575 25.59 8.99 11.82
N TRP A 576 24.75 7.96 11.81
CA TRP A 576 24.81 6.85 12.77
C TRP A 576 26.14 6.10 12.71
N LEU A 577 26.64 5.79 11.52
CA LEU A 577 27.95 5.12 11.33
C LEU A 577 29.12 5.95 11.89
N SER A 578 29.02 7.29 11.85
CA SER A 578 30.09 8.18 12.32
C SER A 578 30.37 8.11 13.84
N SER A 579 29.39 7.68 14.65
CA SER A 579 29.57 7.37 16.07
C SER A 579 29.82 5.89 16.37
N HIS A 580 29.65 5.02 15.37
CA HIS A 580 29.70 3.56 15.49
C HIS A 580 30.76 2.94 14.55
N PRO A 581 32.07 3.21 14.74
CA PRO A 581 33.13 2.78 13.82
C PRO A 581 33.36 1.27 13.79
N ASP A 582 32.93 0.54 14.83
CA ASP A 582 33.09 -0.91 14.98
C ASP A 582 31.88 -1.71 14.43
N GLU A 583 31.02 -1.08 13.63
CA GLU A 583 29.77 -1.65 13.12
C GLU A 583 29.73 -1.66 11.57
N LEU A 584 29.02 -2.64 10.99
CA LEU A 584 28.83 -2.81 9.54
C LEU A 584 27.35 -2.98 9.19
N VAL A 585 26.90 -2.23 8.18
CA VAL A 585 25.53 -2.24 7.64
C VAL A 585 25.54 -2.71 6.18
N VAL A 586 24.65 -3.64 5.85
CA VAL A 586 24.30 -3.97 4.47
C VAL A 586 23.11 -3.11 4.06
N ILE A 587 23.22 -2.41 2.94
CA ILE A 587 22.13 -1.63 2.34
C ILE A 587 21.73 -2.32 1.05
N TYR A 588 20.63 -3.06 1.10
CA TYR A 588 19.91 -3.46 -0.11
C TYR A 588 19.12 -2.27 -0.65
N THR A 589 19.19 -2.07 -1.96
CA THR A 589 18.60 -0.94 -2.68
C THR A 589 17.79 -1.50 -3.84
N GLU A 590 16.46 -1.49 -3.71
CA GLU A 590 15.55 -1.62 -4.85
C GLU A 590 15.64 -0.33 -5.67
N ILE A 591 15.97 -0.44 -6.97
CA ILE A 591 16.12 0.71 -7.87
C ILE A 591 15.02 0.65 -8.92
N GLY A 592 14.18 1.68 -8.99
CA GLY A 592 13.15 1.80 -10.02
C GLY A 592 13.68 1.88 -11.45
N ASP A 593 12.97 1.23 -12.39
CA ASP A 593 13.28 1.27 -13.82
C ASP A 593 13.35 2.71 -14.37
N GLU A 594 12.66 3.66 -13.74
CA GLU A 594 12.66 5.06 -14.15
C GLU A 594 13.93 5.83 -13.78
N VAL A 595 14.70 5.36 -12.78
CA VAL A 595 16.05 5.89 -12.50
C VAL A 595 16.93 5.69 -13.74
N GLY A 596 16.80 4.55 -14.42
CA GLY A 596 17.42 4.30 -15.73
C GLY A 596 16.78 5.15 -16.83
N THR A 597 15.45 5.12 -16.95
CA THR A 597 14.70 5.81 -18.02
C THR A 597 14.97 7.33 -18.05
N TYR A 598 15.03 7.98 -16.89
CA TYR A 598 15.33 9.41 -16.76
C TYR A 598 16.82 9.73 -16.56
N SER A 599 17.70 8.75 -16.79
CA SER A 599 19.17 8.88 -16.81
C SER A 599 19.78 9.39 -15.50
N GLN A 600 19.31 8.86 -14.36
CA GLN A 600 19.71 9.26 -13.00
C GLN A 600 20.59 8.26 -12.28
N THR A 601 20.95 7.14 -12.92
CA THR A 601 21.85 6.13 -12.35
C THR A 601 23.22 6.72 -11.96
N GLU A 602 23.80 7.61 -12.77
CA GLU A 602 25.05 8.30 -12.42
C GLU A 602 24.88 9.21 -11.19
N THR A 603 23.79 9.99 -11.13
CA THR A 603 23.42 10.84 -9.98
C THR A 603 23.26 10.02 -8.69
N LEU A 604 22.67 8.83 -8.79
CA LEU A 604 22.47 7.92 -7.67
C LEU A 604 23.80 7.35 -7.16
N LEU A 605 24.66 6.87 -8.05
CA LEU A 605 25.97 6.32 -7.68
C LEU A 605 26.93 7.39 -7.15
N GLU A 606 26.89 8.62 -7.66
CA GLU A 606 27.61 9.77 -7.09
C GLU A 606 27.14 10.06 -5.65
N LEU A 607 25.84 9.95 -5.37
CA LEU A 607 25.29 10.17 -4.04
C LEU A 607 25.78 9.13 -3.01
N TYR A 608 25.78 7.82 -3.33
CA TYR A 608 26.38 6.80 -2.44
C TYR A 608 27.87 7.04 -2.21
N THR A 609 28.60 7.32 -3.29
CA THR A 609 30.05 7.57 -3.25
C THR A 609 30.38 8.79 -2.39
N THR A 610 29.58 9.85 -2.48
CA THR A 610 29.73 11.10 -1.71
C THR A 610 29.36 10.91 -0.24
N THR A 611 28.37 10.06 0.06
CA THR A 611 27.85 9.89 1.42
C THR A 611 28.70 8.95 2.27
N PHE A 612 29.21 7.86 1.68
CA PHE A 612 29.94 6.81 2.42
C PHE A 612 31.44 6.76 2.11
N GLY A 613 31.87 7.18 0.91
CA GLY A 613 33.28 7.26 0.53
C GLY A 613 34.08 5.98 0.83
N ASP A 614 35.17 6.11 1.58
CA ASP A 614 36.07 5.00 1.94
C ASP A 614 35.39 3.88 2.76
N LEU A 615 34.22 4.12 3.38
CA LEU A 615 33.47 3.11 4.16
C LEU A 615 32.87 2.00 3.28
N LEU A 616 32.70 2.25 1.97
CA LEU A 616 32.12 1.31 1.01
C LEU A 616 33.06 0.13 0.76
N PHE A 617 32.60 -1.10 0.99
CA PHE A 617 33.19 -2.30 0.40
C PHE A 617 32.57 -2.53 -0.98
N SER A 618 33.29 -2.15 -2.03
CA SER A 618 32.81 -2.25 -3.42
C SER A 618 33.23 -3.55 -4.11
N PRO A 619 32.65 -3.89 -5.28
CA PRO A 619 33.12 -5.02 -6.10
C PRO A 619 34.62 -4.98 -6.43
N SER A 620 35.22 -3.80 -6.59
CA SER A 620 36.69 -3.70 -6.75
C SER A 620 37.46 -4.13 -5.50
N ASN A 621 36.92 -3.89 -4.30
CA ASN A 621 37.56 -4.36 -3.06
C ASN A 621 37.37 -5.86 -2.86
N PHE A 622 36.28 -6.42 -3.37
CA PHE A 622 36.04 -7.87 -3.41
C PHE A 622 37.00 -8.60 -4.35
N ASP A 623 37.26 -8.05 -5.55
CA ASP A 623 38.27 -8.56 -6.47
C ASP A 623 39.69 -8.45 -5.89
N ASP A 624 40.05 -7.33 -5.24
CA ASP A 624 41.33 -7.16 -4.53
C ASP A 624 41.49 -8.16 -3.36
N ALA A 625 40.38 -8.53 -2.70
CA ALA A 625 40.34 -9.57 -1.67
C ALA A 625 40.38 -11.01 -2.24
N GLY A 626 40.32 -11.18 -3.57
CA GLY A 626 40.47 -12.46 -4.26
C GLY A 626 39.17 -13.08 -4.80
N GLY A 627 38.04 -12.38 -4.72
CA GLY A 627 36.78 -12.79 -5.37
C GLY A 627 36.03 -13.95 -4.70
N ASP A 628 36.24 -14.20 -3.41
CA ASP A 628 35.50 -15.21 -2.63
C ASP A 628 34.99 -14.61 -1.32
N TRP A 629 33.66 -14.61 -1.14
CA TRP A 629 33.00 -14.14 0.09
C TRP A 629 33.33 -15.00 1.32
N ASN A 630 33.91 -16.19 1.11
CA ASN A 630 34.39 -17.06 2.19
C ASN A 630 35.85 -16.76 2.59
N GLY A 631 36.51 -15.81 1.90
CA GLY A 631 37.91 -15.44 2.13
C GLY A 631 38.16 -14.50 3.31
N PHE A 632 37.12 -13.89 3.89
CA PHE A 632 37.19 -12.90 4.97
C PHE A 632 35.93 -12.92 5.84
N THR A 633 36.04 -12.52 7.11
CA THR A 633 34.87 -12.28 8.00
C THR A 633 34.37 -10.84 7.92
N LEU A 634 33.18 -10.57 8.48
CA LEU A 634 32.67 -9.21 8.62
C LEU A 634 33.51 -8.38 9.61
N GLU A 635 34.02 -8.99 10.69
CA GLU A 635 34.99 -8.38 11.61
C GLU A 635 36.27 -7.95 10.88
N GLU A 636 36.76 -8.74 9.93
CA GLU A 636 37.93 -8.39 9.10
C GLU A 636 37.64 -7.24 8.13
N LEU A 637 36.41 -7.03 7.67
CA LEU A 637 36.01 -5.84 6.90
C LEU A 637 35.97 -4.58 7.80
N ILE A 638 35.34 -4.68 8.98
CA ILE A 638 35.27 -3.59 9.96
C ILE A 638 36.69 -3.15 10.36
N ALA A 639 37.60 -4.10 10.62
CA ALA A 639 39.01 -3.83 10.92
C ALA A 639 39.81 -3.17 9.78
N GLN A 640 39.28 -3.18 8.55
CA GLN A 640 39.82 -2.44 7.39
C GLN A 640 39.18 -1.06 7.20
N GLY A 641 38.27 -0.64 8.09
CA GLY A 641 37.48 0.59 7.96
C GLY A 641 36.31 0.48 6.98
N LYS A 642 35.88 -0.74 6.64
CA LYS A 642 34.74 -0.99 5.75
C LYS A 642 33.49 -1.25 6.58
N GLN A 643 32.50 -0.38 6.42
CA GLN A 643 31.27 -0.37 7.22
C GLN A 643 29.99 -0.47 6.38
N VAL A 644 30.06 -0.34 5.06
CA VAL A 644 28.88 -0.36 4.18
C VAL A 644 29.08 -1.33 3.03
N ILE A 645 28.13 -2.25 2.85
CA ILE A 645 28.01 -3.12 1.67
C ILE A 645 26.74 -2.73 0.93
N LEU A 646 26.83 -2.35 -0.34
CA LEU A 646 25.67 -2.02 -1.18
C LEU A 646 25.24 -3.21 -2.04
N VAL A 647 23.95 -3.53 -2.04
CA VAL A 647 23.34 -4.64 -2.78
C VAL A 647 22.15 -4.13 -3.58
N THR A 648 21.88 -4.65 -4.78
CA THR A 648 20.78 -4.16 -5.63
C THR A 648 20.13 -5.22 -6.55
N THR A 649 18.94 -4.91 -7.06
CA THR A 649 18.00 -5.80 -7.78
C THR A 649 18.14 -5.86 -9.31
N PRO A 650 18.36 -4.76 -10.06
CA PRO A 650 18.42 -4.83 -11.52
C PRO A 650 19.72 -5.48 -12.02
N GLU A 651 20.88 -4.86 -11.76
CA GLU A 651 22.19 -5.38 -12.16
C GLU A 651 23.35 -4.79 -11.32
N ALA A 652 24.51 -5.45 -11.33
CA ALA A 652 25.71 -5.00 -10.61
C ALA A 652 26.36 -3.78 -11.27
N ASN A 653 27.04 -2.95 -10.47
CA ASN A 653 27.78 -1.78 -10.94
C ASN A 653 29.05 -1.56 -10.09
N ASP A 654 29.86 -0.55 -10.42
CA ASP A 654 31.15 -0.27 -9.76
C ASP A 654 31.07 -0.06 -8.23
N GLN A 655 29.88 0.21 -7.67
CA GLN A 655 29.66 0.39 -6.23
C GLN A 655 28.80 -0.72 -5.58
N MET A 656 27.92 -1.39 -6.33
CA MET A 656 26.89 -2.29 -5.80
C MET A 656 26.98 -3.71 -6.34
N PHE A 657 26.81 -4.68 -5.44
CA PHE A 657 26.70 -6.10 -5.80
C PHE A 657 25.27 -6.46 -6.24
N TYR A 658 25.13 -7.28 -7.29
CA TYR A 658 23.84 -7.81 -7.69
C TYR A 658 23.35 -8.88 -6.69
N MET A 659 22.15 -8.71 -6.12
CA MET A 659 21.66 -9.53 -5.01
C MET A 659 21.75 -11.05 -5.26
N ARG A 660 21.51 -11.50 -6.51
CA ARG A 660 21.46 -12.92 -6.87
C ARG A 660 22.83 -13.56 -7.07
N GLU A 661 23.90 -12.76 -7.08
CA GLU A 661 25.29 -13.18 -7.24
C GLU A 661 26.13 -13.00 -5.97
N LEU A 662 25.56 -12.50 -4.86
CA LEU A 662 26.22 -12.63 -3.55
C LEU A 662 26.36 -14.12 -3.17
N CYS A 663 27.50 -14.46 -2.59
CA CYS A 663 27.74 -15.78 -1.99
C CYS A 663 27.44 -16.94 -2.96
N ALA A 664 26.69 -17.98 -2.55
CA ALA A 664 26.20 -19.05 -3.43
C ALA A 664 24.81 -18.75 -4.05
N GLY A 665 24.39 -17.48 -4.04
CA GLY A 665 23.10 -16.99 -4.53
C GLY A 665 22.13 -16.59 -3.42
N TRP A 666 20.92 -16.21 -3.84
CA TRP A 666 19.86 -15.65 -2.98
C TRP A 666 18.55 -16.47 -3.04
N ALA A 667 17.75 -16.42 -1.97
CA ALA A 667 16.32 -16.72 -1.98
C ALA A 667 15.55 -15.89 -0.97
N ASP A 668 14.26 -15.69 -1.24
CA ASP A 668 13.31 -15.05 -0.34
C ASP A 668 12.28 -16.09 0.14
N VAL A 669 11.84 -15.96 1.39
CA VAL A 669 10.78 -16.77 2.01
C VAL A 669 9.82 -15.87 2.82
N PRO A 670 8.55 -16.24 3.09
CA PRO A 670 7.82 -17.44 2.68
C PRO A 670 7.77 -17.70 1.17
N SER A 671 7.47 -18.94 0.79
CA SER A 671 7.28 -19.34 -0.62
C SER A 671 5.96 -20.08 -0.82
N SER A 672 5.47 -20.13 -2.06
CA SER A 672 4.21 -20.81 -2.43
C SER A 672 4.36 -22.30 -2.75
N THR A 673 5.52 -22.91 -2.46
CA THR A 673 5.78 -24.33 -2.73
C THR A 673 6.40 -25.04 -1.53
N THR A 674 5.87 -26.23 -1.20
CA THR A 674 6.46 -27.08 -0.17
C THR A 674 7.75 -27.73 -0.66
N GLY A 675 8.78 -27.71 0.20
CA GLY A 675 10.10 -28.22 -0.10
C GLY A 675 10.27 -29.73 0.05
N ALA A 676 11.51 -30.19 -0.17
CA ALA A 676 11.92 -31.55 0.17
C ALA A 676 12.05 -31.72 1.70
N SER A 677 12.02 -32.97 2.18
CA SER A 677 12.24 -33.28 3.60
C SER A 677 13.61 -32.78 4.07
N GLY A 678 13.64 -31.90 5.07
CA GLY A 678 14.86 -31.24 5.55
C GLY A 678 15.18 -29.89 4.89
N THR A 679 14.23 -29.32 4.14
CA THR A 679 14.29 -27.93 3.63
C THR A 679 13.19 -27.07 4.26
N PHE A 680 13.41 -25.76 4.33
CA PHE A 680 12.46 -24.77 4.84
C PHE A 680 12.03 -23.88 3.67
N PHE A 681 10.72 -23.85 3.36
CA PHE A 681 10.15 -23.25 2.13
C PHE A 681 10.76 -23.71 0.79
N GLY A 682 11.47 -24.85 0.77
CA GLY A 682 12.22 -25.35 -0.38
C GLY A 682 13.73 -25.15 -0.30
N GLU A 683 14.19 -24.27 0.58
CA GLU A 683 15.59 -23.89 0.73
C GLU A 683 16.33 -24.69 1.80
N THR A 684 17.65 -24.86 1.60
CA THR A 684 18.54 -25.50 2.58
C THR A 684 19.36 -24.41 3.26
N MET A 685 19.20 -24.26 4.58
CA MET A 685 19.87 -23.21 5.35
C MET A 685 21.32 -23.57 5.68
N ASN A 686 22.14 -22.55 5.98
CA ASN A 686 23.56 -22.69 6.32
C ASN A 686 24.39 -23.47 5.28
N VAL A 687 24.18 -23.18 3.99
CA VAL A 687 24.95 -23.75 2.86
C VAL A 687 25.77 -22.71 2.08
N GLY A 688 25.88 -21.49 2.60
CA GLY A 688 26.54 -20.37 1.92
C GLY A 688 25.67 -19.69 0.86
N LYS A 689 24.39 -20.06 0.74
CA LYS A 689 23.35 -19.31 0.02
C LYS A 689 22.68 -18.37 1.02
N LEU A 690 22.49 -17.10 0.66
CA LEU A 690 21.74 -16.15 1.48
C LEU A 690 20.24 -16.44 1.36
N VAL A 691 19.54 -16.49 2.49
CA VAL A 691 18.08 -16.52 2.52
C VAL A 691 17.55 -15.35 3.36
N ARG A 692 16.64 -14.56 2.78
CA ARG A 692 15.88 -13.51 3.46
C ARG A 692 14.46 -14.01 3.79
N ALA A 693 14.00 -13.77 5.02
CA ALA A 693 12.61 -13.90 5.39
C ALA A 693 11.97 -12.52 5.54
N PHE A 694 10.99 -12.20 4.71
CA PHE A 694 10.21 -10.96 4.83
C PHE A 694 8.74 -11.23 4.51
N LYS A 695 7.86 -10.32 4.94
CA LYS A 695 6.48 -10.29 4.48
C LYS A 695 5.90 -8.90 4.62
N SER A 696 5.49 -8.30 3.50
CA SER A 696 4.86 -6.98 3.51
C SER A 696 3.59 -6.97 4.36
N VAL A 697 3.45 -5.95 5.21
CA VAL A 697 2.25 -5.67 6.01
C VAL A 697 1.44 -4.50 5.46
N LEU A 698 1.77 -4.02 4.25
CA LEU A 698 1.02 -2.95 3.60
C LEU A 698 -0.40 -3.43 3.27
N HIS A 699 -1.37 -2.64 3.70
CA HIS A 699 -2.76 -3.07 3.81
C HIS A 699 -3.73 -1.92 3.57
N TYR A 700 -4.77 -2.18 2.79
CA TYR A 700 -5.66 -1.15 2.28
C TYR A 700 -7.10 -1.62 2.32
N ALA A 701 -7.86 -1.14 3.31
CA ALA A 701 -9.15 -1.71 3.66
C ALA A 701 -9.03 -3.24 3.80
N THR A 702 -9.62 -4.03 2.90
CA THR A 702 -9.57 -5.51 2.91
C THR A 702 -8.61 -6.13 1.90
N LEU A 703 -7.56 -5.41 1.49
CA LEU A 703 -6.57 -5.88 0.51
C LEU A 703 -5.14 -5.85 1.09
N THR A 704 -4.47 -7.00 1.09
CA THR A 704 -3.00 -7.09 1.28
C THR A 704 -2.28 -6.72 -0.01
N GLU A 705 -1.01 -6.34 0.07
CA GLU A 705 -0.17 -6.08 -1.12
C GLU A 705 -0.12 -7.27 -2.11
N ASP A 706 0.04 -8.52 -1.62
CA ASP A 706 0.03 -9.71 -2.50
C ASP A 706 -1.29 -9.87 -3.27
N SER A 707 -2.39 -9.38 -2.69
CA SER A 707 -3.71 -9.43 -3.32
C SER A 707 -3.81 -8.47 -4.50
N LEU A 708 -2.96 -7.43 -4.55
CA LEU A 708 -2.84 -6.46 -5.63
C LEU A 708 -2.02 -7.04 -6.80
N SER A 709 -0.81 -7.54 -6.49
CA SER A 709 0.08 -8.20 -7.47
C SER A 709 -0.46 -9.54 -7.97
N GLY A 710 -1.54 -10.04 -7.37
CA GLY A 710 -2.24 -11.25 -7.79
C GLY A 710 -1.54 -12.55 -7.41
N GLY A 711 -0.75 -12.49 -6.34
CA GLY A 711 0.14 -13.55 -5.86
C GLY A 711 -0.53 -14.90 -5.62
N SER A 712 0.29 -15.95 -5.68
CA SER A 712 -0.08 -17.29 -5.23
C SER A 712 -0.14 -17.34 -3.71
N ALA A 713 -1.14 -18.00 -3.14
CA ALA A 713 -1.16 -18.29 -1.71
C ALA A 713 0.13 -19.02 -1.28
N GLU A 714 0.78 -18.50 -0.24
CA GLU A 714 2.00 -19.06 0.33
C GLU A 714 1.73 -20.33 1.14
N VAL A 715 2.79 -21.08 1.45
CA VAL A 715 2.71 -22.17 2.41
C VAL A 715 2.53 -21.57 3.81
N ASP A 716 1.37 -21.79 4.42
CA ASP A 716 1.13 -21.47 5.82
C ASP A 716 0.87 -22.75 6.64
N THR A 717 1.80 -23.06 7.54
CA THR A 717 1.78 -24.24 8.41
C THR A 717 2.54 -23.97 9.71
N ALA A 718 2.26 -24.72 10.77
CA ALA A 718 3.00 -24.61 12.04
C ALA A 718 4.52 -24.90 11.94
N SER A 719 5.00 -25.48 10.84
CA SER A 719 6.41 -25.76 10.55
C SER A 719 7.06 -24.83 9.51
N ALA A 720 6.24 -23.99 8.86
CA ALA A 720 6.61 -23.02 7.83
C ALA A 720 5.42 -22.04 7.70
N PRO A 721 5.35 -21.00 8.55
CA PRO A 721 4.21 -20.10 8.63
C PRO A 721 4.28 -18.97 7.58
N GLY A 722 3.14 -18.59 7.01
CA GLY A 722 3.05 -17.59 5.92
C GLY A 722 3.18 -16.13 6.37
N HIS A 723 3.67 -15.88 7.58
CA HIS A 723 3.81 -14.55 8.17
C HIS A 723 5.17 -14.43 8.86
N VAL A 724 5.76 -13.23 8.82
CA VAL A 724 7.04 -12.90 9.48
C VAL A 724 6.77 -11.84 10.55
N ASN A 725 6.41 -12.28 11.75
CA ASN A 725 6.06 -11.42 12.89
C ASN A 725 6.54 -12.05 14.23
N ALA A 726 6.41 -11.34 15.35
CA ALA A 726 6.94 -11.78 16.65
C ALA A 726 6.48 -13.19 17.09
N SER A 727 5.29 -13.64 16.70
CA SER A 727 4.76 -14.97 17.03
C SER A 727 5.31 -16.11 16.15
N THR A 728 5.91 -15.77 15.01
CA THR A 728 6.29 -16.70 13.92
C THR A 728 7.80 -16.68 13.64
N LEU A 729 8.45 -15.53 13.83
CA LEU A 729 9.91 -15.33 13.72
C LEU A 729 10.76 -16.41 14.39
N PRO A 730 10.44 -16.94 15.59
CA PRO A 730 11.25 -18.00 16.20
C PRO A 730 11.43 -19.24 15.31
N VAL A 731 10.46 -19.55 14.44
CA VAL A 731 10.55 -20.67 13.48
C VAL A 731 11.57 -20.39 12.36
N PHE A 732 11.69 -19.13 11.92
CA PHE A 732 12.70 -18.70 10.93
C PHE A 732 14.10 -18.61 11.56
N VAL A 733 14.17 -18.19 12.83
CA VAL A 733 15.38 -18.18 13.65
C VAL A 733 15.89 -19.62 13.84
N ASP A 734 15.05 -20.54 14.34
CA ASP A 734 15.41 -21.96 14.52
C ASP A 734 15.80 -22.66 13.20
N ALA A 735 15.30 -22.19 12.05
CA ALA A 735 15.68 -22.71 10.75
C ALA A 735 17.09 -22.27 10.29
N GLY A 736 17.61 -21.14 10.79
CA GLY A 736 18.88 -20.56 10.33
C GLY A 736 18.77 -19.64 9.11
N VAL A 737 17.72 -18.83 9.03
CA VAL A 737 17.57 -17.82 7.96
C VAL A 737 18.57 -16.68 8.17
N ASN A 738 19.35 -16.36 7.14
CA ASN A 738 20.42 -15.35 7.23
C ASN A 738 19.91 -13.93 7.52
N ILE A 739 18.80 -13.52 6.89
CA ILE A 739 18.35 -12.12 6.89
C ILE A 739 16.88 -12.11 7.33
N LEU A 740 16.63 -11.77 8.60
CA LEU A 740 15.28 -11.76 9.17
C LEU A 740 14.71 -10.34 9.07
N ALA A 741 13.93 -10.07 8.01
CA ALA A 741 13.46 -8.75 7.60
C ALA A 741 11.93 -8.58 7.75
N PRO A 742 11.38 -8.55 8.98
CA PRO A 742 9.98 -8.22 9.19
C PRO A 742 9.66 -6.75 8.92
N ASP A 743 8.38 -6.50 8.69
CA ASP A 743 7.79 -5.17 8.81
C ASP A 743 7.27 -4.92 10.24
N GLY A 744 7.28 -3.64 10.65
CA GLY A 744 6.79 -3.20 11.95
C GLY A 744 7.77 -3.53 13.08
N LEU A 745 9.05 -3.19 12.89
CA LEU A 745 10.08 -3.41 13.89
C LEU A 745 9.69 -2.79 15.25
N ASP A 746 9.73 -3.61 16.28
CA ASP A 746 9.47 -3.23 17.67
C ASP A 746 10.20 -4.16 18.67
N GLY A 747 9.97 -3.97 19.96
CA GLY A 747 10.60 -4.77 21.02
C GLY A 747 10.10 -6.22 21.07
N ALA A 748 8.88 -6.51 20.65
CA ALA A 748 8.38 -7.88 20.55
C ALA A 748 9.05 -8.63 19.38
N ILE A 749 9.21 -7.97 18.23
CA ILE A 749 9.99 -8.46 17.08
C ILE A 749 11.44 -8.75 17.48
N MET A 750 12.13 -7.79 18.12
CA MET A 750 13.52 -7.98 18.53
C MET A 750 13.68 -9.07 19.60
N THR A 751 12.73 -9.21 20.53
CA THR A 751 12.69 -10.32 21.50
C THR A 751 12.61 -11.67 20.79
N ALA A 752 11.78 -11.77 19.74
CA ALA A 752 11.61 -13.00 18.96
C ALA A 752 12.85 -13.40 18.14
N MET A 753 13.75 -12.46 17.83
CA MET A 753 15.04 -12.72 17.16
C MET A 753 16.17 -13.11 18.12
N VAL A 754 15.99 -13.02 19.44
CA VAL A 754 16.95 -13.59 20.39
C VAL A 754 16.84 -15.10 20.33
N TRP A 755 17.94 -15.80 20.08
CA TRP A 755 18.06 -17.27 20.16
C TRP A 755 18.98 -17.74 21.29
N SER A 756 19.87 -16.88 21.75
CA SER A 756 20.92 -17.21 22.73
C SER A 756 20.40 -17.16 24.17
N TRP A 757 20.51 -15.99 24.80
CA TRP A 757 20.24 -15.82 26.23
C TRP A 757 18.75 -15.91 26.58
N ALA A 758 18.50 -16.38 27.81
CA ALA A 758 17.22 -16.19 28.48
C ALA A 758 17.10 -14.75 29.00
N GLU A 759 15.88 -14.36 29.38
CA GLU A 759 15.58 -13.07 29.98
C GLU A 759 16.54 -12.75 31.15
N ASN A 760 17.19 -11.58 31.09
CA ASN A 760 18.17 -11.08 32.07
C ASN A 760 19.45 -11.93 32.31
N GLU A 761 19.61 -13.09 31.68
CA GLU A 761 20.81 -13.92 31.78
C GLU A 761 21.96 -13.39 30.89
N PRO A 762 23.24 -13.58 31.26
CA PRO A 762 23.71 -14.12 32.54
C PRO A 762 23.67 -13.08 33.66
N ASP A 763 23.45 -13.51 34.91
CA ASP A 763 23.91 -12.74 36.08
C ASP A 763 25.44 -12.77 36.15
N VAL A 764 26.06 -11.75 35.57
CA VAL A 764 27.51 -11.53 35.53
C VAL A 764 28.18 -11.43 36.91
N ASN A 765 27.41 -11.25 37.99
CA ASN A 765 27.93 -11.18 39.35
C ASN A 765 28.10 -12.56 40.01
N THR A 766 27.39 -13.59 39.53
CA THR A 766 27.39 -14.93 40.15
C THR A 766 27.70 -16.07 39.18
N ALA A 767 27.45 -15.92 37.89
CA ALA A 767 27.71 -16.96 36.90
C ALA A 767 29.21 -17.28 36.74
N THR A 768 29.57 -18.56 36.83
CA THR A 768 30.94 -19.06 36.62
C THR A 768 31.06 -20.00 35.42
N ALA A 769 29.92 -20.45 34.87
CA ALA A 769 29.79 -21.16 33.61
C ALA A 769 28.45 -20.82 32.95
N VAL A 770 28.27 -21.29 31.70
CA VAL A 770 27.05 -21.11 30.92
C VAL A 770 26.50 -22.48 30.53
N GLN A 771 25.17 -22.63 30.55
CA GLN A 771 24.47 -23.83 30.06
C GLN A 771 23.41 -23.47 29.03
N LEU A 772 23.21 -24.36 28.04
CA LEU A 772 21.96 -24.45 27.28
C LEU A 772 20.93 -25.26 28.07
N SER A 773 19.68 -24.81 28.10
CA SER A 773 18.51 -25.53 28.65
C SER A 773 17.77 -26.32 27.56
N ALA A 774 17.48 -27.59 27.81
CA ALA A 774 16.68 -28.42 26.90
C ALA A 774 15.19 -28.04 26.87
N ALA A 775 14.70 -27.32 27.89
CA ALA A 775 13.28 -27.05 28.08
C ALA A 775 12.76 -25.88 27.22
N ASP A 776 13.66 -24.98 26.83
CA ASP A 776 13.35 -23.66 26.25
C ASP A 776 14.37 -23.21 25.17
N GLY A 777 15.50 -23.90 25.02
CA GLY A 777 16.53 -23.57 24.03
C GLY A 777 17.44 -22.41 24.39
N ARG A 778 17.35 -21.88 25.62
CA ARG A 778 18.05 -20.66 26.05
C ARG A 778 19.28 -20.91 26.90
N TRP A 779 20.14 -19.90 26.91
CA TRP A 779 21.39 -19.87 27.65
C TRP A 779 21.19 -19.22 29.02
N TYR A 780 21.71 -19.89 30.05
CA TYR A 780 21.65 -19.45 31.45
C TYR A 780 23.05 -19.37 32.05
N GLY A 781 23.31 -18.34 32.85
CA GLY A 781 24.48 -18.28 33.73
C GLY A 781 24.29 -19.18 34.95
N VAL A 782 25.31 -19.95 35.32
CA VAL A 782 25.26 -20.80 36.53
C VAL A 782 26.46 -20.60 37.43
N ALA A 783 26.20 -20.43 38.72
CA ALA A 783 27.24 -20.15 39.72
C ALA A 783 28.10 -21.37 40.08
N ASP A 784 27.52 -22.57 40.03
CA ASP A 784 28.23 -23.83 40.19
C ASP A 784 28.16 -24.62 38.89
N SER A 785 29.27 -24.68 38.14
CA SER A 785 29.32 -25.45 36.89
C SER A 785 29.02 -26.95 37.07
N SER A 786 29.08 -27.49 38.30
CA SER A 786 28.77 -28.90 38.58
C SER A 786 27.27 -29.25 38.69
N SER A 787 26.38 -28.27 38.52
CA SER A 787 24.94 -28.53 38.31
C SER A 787 24.59 -28.92 36.87
N ILE A 788 25.46 -28.61 35.90
CA ILE A 788 25.18 -28.82 34.47
C ILE A 788 25.34 -30.30 34.11
N SER A 789 24.29 -30.94 33.60
CA SER A 789 24.28 -32.40 33.41
C SER A 789 25.23 -32.92 32.32
N HIS A 790 25.45 -32.14 31.26
CA HIS A 790 26.24 -32.51 30.08
C HIS A 790 27.26 -31.43 29.69
N VAL A 791 28.12 -31.76 28.74
CA VAL A 791 29.03 -30.85 28.03
C VAL A 791 28.68 -30.86 26.55
N ALA A 792 28.54 -29.67 25.94
CA ALA A 792 28.28 -29.53 24.51
C ALA A 792 29.58 -29.75 23.71
N CYS A 793 29.51 -30.60 22.68
CA CYS A 793 30.63 -30.97 21.82
C CYS A 793 30.30 -30.68 20.36
N VAL A 794 31.00 -29.72 19.74
CA VAL A 794 30.85 -29.36 18.32
C VAL A 794 31.80 -30.16 17.45
N SER A 795 31.36 -30.61 16.26
CA SER A 795 32.25 -31.29 15.31
C SER A 795 33.24 -30.32 14.67
N SER A 796 34.51 -30.72 14.58
CA SER A 796 35.57 -29.96 13.90
C SER A 796 35.45 -29.93 12.37
N SER A 797 34.43 -30.57 11.78
CA SER A 797 34.21 -30.64 10.32
C SER A 797 32.88 -30.09 9.85
N ASN A 798 31.90 -29.87 10.74
CA ASN A 798 30.63 -29.22 10.45
C ASN A 798 30.01 -28.71 11.75
N ARG A 799 29.88 -27.39 11.91
CA ARG A 799 29.41 -26.81 13.18
C ARG A 799 27.91 -27.03 13.46
N THR A 800 27.09 -27.45 12.49
CA THR A 800 25.72 -27.92 12.76
C THR A 800 25.68 -29.36 13.28
N THR A 801 26.81 -30.07 13.33
CA THR A 801 26.89 -31.44 13.88
C THR A 801 27.39 -31.42 15.32
N TRP A 802 26.45 -31.60 16.25
CA TRP A 802 26.71 -31.61 17.70
C TRP A 802 26.61 -33.02 18.30
N GLN A 803 27.29 -33.18 19.43
CA GLN A 803 27.11 -34.28 20.38
C GLN A 803 27.08 -33.71 21.80
N VAL A 804 26.51 -34.45 22.74
CA VAL A 804 26.60 -34.16 24.17
C VAL A 804 27.24 -35.33 24.90
N VAL A 805 28.03 -35.04 25.93
CA VAL A 805 28.62 -36.06 26.82
C VAL A 805 28.29 -35.74 28.27
N THR A 806 28.15 -36.77 29.11
CA THR A 806 27.91 -36.59 30.55
C THR A 806 29.01 -35.76 31.20
N GLN A 807 28.65 -34.91 32.15
CA GLN A 807 29.61 -34.01 32.78
C GLN A 807 30.86 -34.73 33.33
N GLY A 808 32.03 -34.12 33.09
CA GLY A 808 33.33 -34.66 33.47
C GLY A 808 33.96 -35.59 32.41
N SER A 809 33.21 -35.95 31.37
CA SER A 809 33.73 -36.62 30.18
C SER A 809 34.41 -35.63 29.22
N SER A 810 35.35 -36.11 28.41
CA SER A 810 35.90 -35.38 27.26
C SER A 810 35.03 -35.59 26.03
N CYS A 811 34.99 -34.61 25.12
CA CYS A 811 34.39 -34.79 23.80
C CYS A 811 35.06 -35.92 22.99
N PRO A 812 34.33 -36.61 22.09
CA PRO A 812 34.91 -37.68 21.26
C PRO A 812 35.89 -37.18 20.19
N ASP A 813 36.64 -38.11 19.58
CA ASP A 813 37.55 -37.81 18.47
C ASP A 813 36.82 -37.10 17.32
N GLY A 814 37.35 -35.95 16.87
CA GLY A 814 36.72 -35.09 15.85
C GLY A 814 35.69 -34.10 16.39
N TYR A 815 35.55 -34.00 17.72
CA TYR A 815 34.72 -33.01 18.40
C TYR A 815 35.53 -32.24 19.46
N ALA A 816 35.12 -31.01 19.74
CA ALA A 816 35.68 -30.18 20.80
C ALA A 816 34.56 -29.56 21.64
N THR A 817 34.85 -29.17 22.89
CA THR A 817 33.91 -28.36 23.67
C THR A 817 33.70 -27.02 22.96
N GLY A 818 32.47 -26.49 22.96
CA GLY A 818 32.16 -25.25 22.27
C GLY A 818 30.84 -24.61 22.69
N ALA A 819 30.49 -23.52 22.02
CA ALA A 819 29.19 -22.88 22.08
C ALA A 819 28.68 -22.63 20.64
N PRO A 820 27.35 -22.63 20.41
CA PRO A 820 26.77 -22.17 19.16
C PRO A 820 27.19 -20.74 18.81
N HIS A 821 27.53 -20.50 17.54
CA HIS A 821 27.77 -19.15 17.00
C HIS A 821 26.54 -18.58 16.30
N LEU A 822 25.59 -19.43 15.93
CA LEU A 822 24.41 -19.14 15.11
C LEU A 822 23.19 -19.89 15.68
N ALA A 823 21.98 -19.40 15.41
CA ALA A 823 20.71 -20.04 15.78
C ALA A 823 20.63 -21.47 15.25
N VAL A 824 20.98 -21.69 13.98
CA VAL A 824 21.01 -23.03 13.37
C VAL A 824 21.94 -24.02 14.11
N GLU A 825 23.01 -23.53 14.74
CA GLU A 825 23.85 -24.36 15.60
C GLU A 825 23.23 -24.58 16.99
N ASN A 826 22.52 -23.58 17.53
CA ASN A 826 21.83 -23.66 18.81
C ASN A 826 20.69 -24.67 18.75
N SER A 827 19.85 -24.61 17.72
CA SER A 827 18.71 -25.50 17.51
C SER A 827 19.16 -26.92 17.15
N ALA A 828 20.31 -27.08 16.47
CA ALA A 828 20.95 -28.38 16.27
C ALA A 828 21.50 -28.99 17.57
N LEU A 829 22.14 -28.20 18.44
CA LEU A 829 22.57 -28.65 19.76
C LEU A 829 21.38 -28.99 20.68
N LEU A 830 20.33 -28.16 20.65
CA LEU A 830 19.08 -28.37 21.39
C LEU A 830 18.41 -29.69 21.01
N ALA A 831 18.28 -29.95 19.70
CA ALA A 831 17.69 -31.19 19.19
C ALA A 831 18.47 -32.43 19.65
N VAL A 832 19.80 -32.35 19.76
CA VAL A 832 20.63 -33.43 20.33
C VAL A 832 20.40 -33.56 21.84
N LEU A 833 20.46 -32.44 22.59
CA LEU A 833 20.31 -32.43 24.05
C LEU A 833 18.93 -32.96 24.52
N GLN A 834 17.87 -32.63 23.78
CA GLN A 834 16.50 -33.13 24.04
C GLN A 834 16.36 -34.66 23.86
N THR A 835 17.29 -35.34 23.18
CA THR A 835 17.28 -36.82 23.12
C THR A 835 17.76 -37.49 24.41
N GLU A 836 18.49 -36.78 25.27
CA GLU A 836 18.89 -37.27 26.60
C GLU A 836 17.76 -37.07 27.63
N ALA A 837 17.27 -35.83 27.78
CA ALA A 837 16.05 -35.51 28.55
C ALA A 837 15.51 -34.10 28.24
N ASN A 838 14.21 -33.89 28.46
CA ASN A 838 13.55 -32.59 28.30
C ASN A 838 14.03 -31.52 29.31
N ASP A 839 14.61 -31.94 30.44
CA ASP A 839 15.20 -31.10 31.48
C ASP A 839 16.74 -31.21 31.52
N ALA A 840 17.35 -31.76 30.46
CA ALA A 840 18.80 -31.81 30.33
C ALA A 840 19.41 -30.42 30.13
N THR A 841 20.70 -30.31 30.45
CA THR A 841 21.47 -29.06 30.38
C THR A 841 22.88 -29.33 29.83
N ALA A 842 23.33 -28.56 28.85
CA ALA A 842 24.66 -28.74 28.24
C ALA A 842 25.55 -27.53 28.51
N ARG A 843 26.73 -27.77 29.08
CA ARG A 843 27.73 -26.73 29.33
C ARG A 843 28.28 -26.21 28.00
N LEU A 844 28.22 -24.90 27.82
CA LEU A 844 28.79 -24.19 26.67
C LEU A 844 30.18 -23.63 27.01
N ASP A 845 31.03 -23.47 26.00
CA ASP A 845 32.33 -22.78 26.13
C ASP A 845 32.18 -21.29 25.81
N VAL A 846 31.70 -20.52 26.80
CA VAL A 846 31.42 -19.08 26.68
C VAL A 846 32.27 -18.31 27.70
N ASN A 847 33.00 -17.30 27.23
CA ASN A 847 33.87 -16.48 28.07
C ASN A 847 33.11 -15.29 28.69
N LEU A 848 32.72 -15.41 29.96
CA LEU A 848 32.01 -14.36 30.69
C LEU A 848 32.88 -13.18 31.17
N THR A 849 34.22 -13.24 31.03
CA THR A 849 35.16 -12.33 31.71
C THR A 849 34.90 -10.83 31.46
N ASN A 850 34.44 -10.49 30.26
CA ASN A 850 34.11 -9.12 29.85
C ASN A 850 32.64 -8.98 29.42
N PHE A 851 31.75 -9.88 29.84
CA PHE A 851 30.35 -9.84 29.42
C PHE A 851 29.63 -8.63 30.06
N PRO A 852 28.91 -7.80 29.29
CA PRO A 852 28.31 -6.58 29.82
C PRO A 852 27.23 -6.86 30.87
N ALA A 853 27.28 -6.11 31.97
CA ALA A 853 26.17 -6.03 32.91
C ALA A 853 25.03 -5.20 32.31
N ILE A 854 23.78 -5.61 32.52
CA ILE A 854 22.66 -4.65 32.44
C ILE A 854 22.81 -3.74 33.65
N SER A 855 22.92 -2.43 33.45
CA SER A 855 23.03 -1.49 34.57
C SER A 855 21.64 -1.23 35.17
N ALA A 856 21.60 -0.94 36.47
CA ALA A 856 20.36 -0.53 37.14
C ALA A 856 19.84 0.83 36.62
N GLU A 857 20.72 1.66 36.03
CA GLU A 857 20.36 2.92 35.38
C GLU A 857 19.83 2.67 33.95
N ASP A 858 20.20 1.56 33.31
CA ASP A 858 19.72 1.15 31.98
C ASP A 858 18.28 0.65 32.07
N GLN A 859 18.01 -0.28 33.01
CA GLN A 859 16.65 -0.76 33.26
C GLN A 859 15.76 0.38 33.80
N ALA A 860 16.24 1.18 34.76
CA ALA A 860 15.44 2.28 35.29
C ALA A 860 15.13 3.37 34.25
N ALA A 861 15.99 3.59 33.24
CA ALA A 861 15.70 4.50 32.14
C ALA A 861 14.57 3.97 31.25
N TYR A 862 14.65 2.71 30.83
CA TYR A 862 13.59 2.06 30.06
C TYR A 862 12.27 1.98 30.84
N ASP A 863 12.29 1.51 32.10
CA ASP A 863 11.13 1.41 32.99
C ASP A 863 10.42 2.76 33.24
N ALA A 864 11.17 3.87 33.16
CA ALA A 864 10.67 5.22 33.45
C ALA A 864 10.26 6.04 32.20
N GLY A 865 10.52 5.54 30.99
CA GLY A 865 10.36 6.32 29.76
C GLY A 865 11.49 7.34 29.50
N ASP A 866 12.64 7.20 30.16
CA ASP A 866 13.71 8.21 30.15
C ASP A 866 14.73 8.01 29.01
N THR A 867 14.30 8.42 27.82
CA THR A 867 15.12 8.47 26.61
C THR A 867 16.21 9.55 26.63
N SER A 868 16.33 10.38 27.67
CA SER A 868 17.41 11.37 27.75
C SER A 868 18.81 10.75 27.80
N SER A 869 18.88 9.42 27.99
CA SER A 869 20.08 8.60 27.89
C SER A 869 20.31 7.91 26.52
N SER A 870 19.43 8.04 25.52
CA SER A 870 19.61 7.36 24.22
C SER A 870 20.90 7.78 23.51
N GLN A 871 21.25 9.07 23.58
CA GLN A 871 22.52 9.63 23.08
C GLN A 871 23.79 9.10 23.78
N SER A 872 23.72 8.07 24.63
CA SER A 872 24.84 7.56 25.42
C SER A 872 25.06 6.03 25.37
N ARG A 873 24.30 5.29 24.56
CA ARG A 873 24.52 3.86 24.26
C ARG A 873 24.23 3.67 22.77
N ILE A 874 25.17 3.34 21.88
CA ILE A 874 26.47 2.67 22.07
C ILE A 874 27.64 3.54 21.54
N GLY A 875 28.50 4.07 22.42
CA GLY A 875 29.84 4.58 22.00
C GLY A 875 30.22 6.02 22.40
N ALA A 876 30.89 6.14 23.55
CA ALA A 876 31.89 7.17 23.92
C ALA A 876 31.52 8.68 24.03
N ASP A 877 31.59 9.19 25.27
CA ASP A 877 32.08 10.51 25.73
C ASP A 877 31.97 11.74 24.80
N GLY A 878 30.87 12.49 24.98
CA GLY A 878 30.55 13.67 24.21
C GLY A 878 31.35 14.97 24.43
N THR A 879 30.97 15.98 23.65
CA THR A 879 31.03 17.40 24.03
C THR A 879 29.92 18.16 23.29
N ALA A 880 29.27 19.14 23.94
CA ALA A 880 28.03 19.75 23.44
C ALA A 880 28.22 21.10 22.74
N GLY A 881 27.34 21.46 21.79
CA GLY A 881 27.24 22.85 21.32
C GLY A 881 26.33 23.18 20.14
N GLY A 882 25.06 23.54 20.40
CA GLY A 882 24.30 24.53 19.61
C GLY A 882 23.44 24.01 18.46
N GLY A 883 22.11 24.03 18.64
CA GLY A 883 21.14 23.72 17.58
C GLY A 883 20.74 24.92 16.71
N SER A 884 20.15 24.64 15.55
CA SER A 884 19.48 25.63 14.68
C SER A 884 18.34 24.99 13.90
N THR A 885 17.19 25.66 13.83
CA THR A 885 15.99 25.21 13.12
C THR A 885 15.97 25.72 11.68
N VAL A 886 15.94 24.83 10.68
CA VAL A 886 15.61 25.16 9.28
C VAL A 886 14.87 23.97 8.63
N SER A 887 13.90 24.27 7.76
CA SER A 887 13.26 23.36 6.79
C SER A 887 14.27 22.69 5.84
N GLY A 888 14.02 21.57 5.16
CA GLY A 888 12.74 20.96 4.73
C GLY A 888 12.65 20.96 3.18
N ALA A 889 11.86 20.07 2.57
CA ALA A 889 11.89 19.66 1.13
C ALA A 889 13.17 18.87 0.73
N ALA A 890 13.26 17.52 0.69
CA ALA A 890 12.28 16.42 0.65
C ALA A 890 11.86 15.99 -0.84
N THR A 891 11.72 14.74 -1.42
CA THR A 891 11.44 13.31 -0.97
C THR A 891 11.47 12.15 -2.05
N THR A 892 11.04 10.85 -1.81
CA THR A 892 10.24 9.69 -2.46
C THR A 892 10.28 8.81 -3.79
N THR A 893 10.22 7.43 -3.73
CA THR A 893 9.42 6.35 -4.49
C THR A 893 9.16 6.17 -6.01
N ARG A 894 8.63 5.00 -6.49
CA ARG A 894 7.58 4.70 -7.57
C ARG A 894 7.35 3.16 -7.83
N SER A 895 6.21 2.42 -7.87
CA SER A 895 4.73 2.51 -8.19
C SER A 895 3.83 1.66 -7.25
N LEU A 896 2.56 1.93 -6.93
CA LEU A 896 1.70 1.06 -6.06
C LEU A 896 0.26 0.80 -6.61
N VAL A 897 -0.07 -0.41 -7.11
CA VAL A 897 -1.25 -0.57 -7.99
C VAL A 897 -2.21 -1.76 -7.75
N GLY A 898 -3.20 -1.56 -6.88
CA GLY A 898 -4.46 -2.34 -6.92
C GLY A 898 -5.64 -1.59 -6.32
N ILE A 899 -5.36 -0.77 -5.32
CA ILE A 899 -6.26 0.24 -4.75
C ILE A 899 -6.58 1.28 -5.82
N VAL A 900 -5.56 1.71 -6.56
CA VAL A 900 -5.68 2.72 -7.61
C VAL A 900 -6.72 2.37 -8.68
N VAL A 901 -6.99 1.07 -8.91
CA VAL A 901 -7.99 0.57 -9.89
C VAL A 901 -9.44 0.58 -9.37
N VAL A 902 -9.63 1.10 -8.16
CA VAL A 902 -10.93 1.56 -7.62
C VAL A 902 -10.87 3.04 -7.28
N VAL A 903 -9.67 3.56 -6.97
CA VAL A 903 -9.44 4.87 -6.36
C VAL A 903 -9.10 5.96 -7.38
N MET A 904 -8.09 5.79 -8.26
CA MET A 904 -8.09 6.51 -9.55
C MET A 904 -9.25 6.06 -10.44
N THR A 905 -10.04 5.07 -10.05
CA THR A 905 -11.26 4.67 -10.75
C THR A 905 -12.51 5.16 -9.98
N LEU A 906 -12.34 6.21 -9.18
CA LEU A 906 -13.33 7.08 -8.50
C LEU A 906 -12.86 8.55 -8.37
N VAL A 907 -11.58 8.82 -8.69
CA VAL A 907 -11.01 10.13 -9.03
C VAL A 907 -10.94 10.29 -10.55
N MET A 908 -10.58 9.23 -11.27
CA MET A 908 -10.54 9.22 -12.73
C MET A 908 -11.74 8.42 -13.29
N ASN A 909 -12.80 8.34 -12.46
CA ASN A 909 -14.20 8.10 -12.81
C ASN A 909 -15.12 9.10 -12.09
#